data_AF-W5JWC9-F1
#
_entry.id   AF-W5JWC9-F1
#
_cell.length_a   1.000
_cell.length_b   1.000
_cell.length_c   1.000
_cell.angle_alpha   90.00
_cell.angle_beta   90.00
_cell.angle_gamma   90.00
#
_symmetry.space_group_name_H-M   'P 1'
#
loop_
_entity.id
_entity.type
_entity.pdbx_description
1 polymer ?
#
loop_
_entity_poly.entity_id
_entity_poly.type
_entity_poly.pdbx_seq_one_letter_code
_entity_poly.pdbx_strand_id
1 'polypeptide(L)'
;MPQDRNGSSSPSWRLLVGSGSLLAVLALVQLSLGADLKERARSALLLEKPSGPASCVVEKPQPCPPSKFRSASGECNNFNHRHWGARGDPFIRLLQPDYADGRVKPRTSLGSHALPAPDTVIAQLQRSIEEKHSHPHVTAMLPAWGQLLAYDLVQILSPNSRYRCCHNASHELDPVKDEVAQCYVRLGEGCREYKRSIPSHEPTNCEFHYREQMNAASGFLDGSGLYGTTEKEIHALRTFLGGKVDTAACLRCQEPGAIGALHTVLLKEHNRVAEQLARLNPEWSDTTLFYETRRVVMAQIQHITYNEFLPIVLGSQITENADLRLESGRHYSGYSSANRAGMFAEVAVGALPAFLTMLPPDMYNESMSADILLATPAMQQTFIPEHMSFNNEWTPISLAIQRGRDHGVPAYHKAINLCETRFGAKPFGAKLSFDDMEYFGLSRAKRTVMESMYQEPEDIDLLIGGLMETPALGTVFGPTLTCLLAIQFANMRSSDRFWYENDLPPSSLSLDQLQAIRRVTLAGLLCETRDVQRAQPRAFIREDPYLNARLNCEQLAGLDLTAWQSEQPDLVEEYMQDEQPTPPEFEELNMDVIAQALNKAKSKLNERKQQEYQAWVKQGGVDAKSPDGTAASFSKANRNALIIANTSLFYELATNEIVSSLHSLRRRKRQVFDNNLGGFASDDFSNALQSVDVNQFITGSISPINLEPQCENLEAACDTTTPFRTLTAHCNNLRNPELGQSLTTFARLLPPVYDDGISSPRTISVTGQALPNPRSISALIHPDISNLHTRYSLMVMQYAQFLDHDLTMTPIHKGFHESIPSCRSCDSPRTVHPECNPFPVPPRDHYYPEVNVTSGERLCFPFMRSLPGQQTLGPREQINQNTAFLDASQIYGENGCVAKVLRGFSGRLNSTIHPIQGKELLPQSPVHPECKSPSGYCFIAGDGRASEQPGLTAIHTVFMREHNRIVEGLRGVNPHWSGDQLYEQARRIVIAQNQHITYNEFLPRILSWNAVNLYGLKLLPQGYYKEYNPTCNPSIVTEFAAAAFRIGHSLLRPHIPRLSVQHQPIDPPLLLRDGFFRTDNFLQPGVGG
;
A
#
# COMPACT_ATOMS: atom_id res chain seq x y z
N MET A 1 27.58 -39.45 66.64
CA MET A 1 28.99 -39.55 67.09
C MET A 1 29.79 -40.32 66.03
N PRO A 2 31.13 -40.09 65.91
CA PRO A 2 31.89 -39.95 64.65
C PRO A 2 32.73 -41.21 64.30
N GLN A 3 33.65 -41.31 63.31
CA GLN A 3 34.62 -40.41 62.63
C GLN A 3 34.70 -40.71 61.10
N ASP A 4 35.16 -39.88 60.17
CA ASP A 4 36.20 -38.81 60.06
C ASP A 4 37.61 -39.29 59.57
N ARG A 5 38.11 -38.66 58.48
CA ARG A 5 39.50 -38.55 57.93
C ARG A 5 40.19 -39.60 57.00
N ASN A 6 40.42 -39.11 55.77
CA ASN A 6 41.68 -38.97 54.99
C ASN A 6 42.68 -40.13 54.73
N GLY A 7 43.06 -40.28 53.45
CA GLY A 7 44.46 -40.51 53.07
C GLY A 7 44.73 -41.00 51.63
N SER A 8 45.74 -40.41 50.96
CA SER A 8 46.41 -40.86 49.70
C SER A 8 45.59 -40.79 48.38
N SER A 9 46.18 -40.62 47.18
CA SER A 9 47.48 -40.07 46.75
C SER A 9 47.55 -40.01 45.20
N SER A 10 48.14 -38.97 44.60
CA SER A 10 48.75 -39.07 43.26
C SER A 10 49.87 -38.02 43.07
N PRO A 11 50.88 -38.26 42.22
CA PRO A 11 52.19 -37.63 42.37
C PRO A 11 52.42 -36.37 41.51
N SER A 12 53.46 -35.64 41.90
CA SER A 12 53.95 -34.42 41.23
C SER A 12 54.56 -34.67 39.86
N TRP A 13 54.27 -33.77 38.91
CA TRP A 13 55.23 -33.39 37.87
C TRP A 13 55.64 -31.92 38.09
N ARG A 14 56.93 -31.71 38.38
CA ARG A 14 57.55 -30.38 38.28
C ARG A 14 58.06 -30.20 36.85
N LEU A 15 57.66 -29.10 36.21
CA LEU A 15 58.43 -28.48 35.13
C LEU A 15 58.52 -26.97 35.38
N LEU A 16 59.60 -26.38 34.89
CA LEU A 16 60.15 -25.12 35.39
C LEU A 16 59.63 -23.89 34.64
N VAL A 17 59.47 -22.80 35.40
CA VAL A 17 59.71 -21.38 35.04
C VAL A 17 59.16 -20.89 33.69
N GLY A 18 58.08 -20.09 33.74
CA GLY A 18 57.61 -19.34 32.56
C GLY A 18 56.15 -18.85 32.60
N SER A 19 55.48 -18.84 33.76
CA SER A 19 54.01 -18.78 33.85
C SER A 19 53.38 -17.45 34.28
N GLY A 20 54.17 -16.41 34.59
CA GLY A 20 53.65 -15.14 35.13
C GLY A 20 52.65 -14.42 34.22
N SER A 21 53.00 -14.21 32.95
CA SER A 21 52.19 -13.43 32.01
C SER A 21 50.92 -14.17 31.54
N LEU A 22 50.95 -15.50 31.46
CA LEU A 22 49.81 -16.29 31.02
C LEU A 22 48.69 -16.34 32.08
N LEU A 23 49.07 -16.42 33.37
CA LEU A 23 48.13 -16.37 34.49
C LEU A 23 47.47 -14.99 34.64
N ALA A 24 48.16 -13.90 34.29
CA ALA A 24 47.58 -12.56 34.26
C ALA A 24 46.49 -12.42 33.17
N VAL A 25 46.74 -12.94 31.96
CA VAL A 25 45.73 -13.02 30.88
C VAL A 25 44.52 -13.86 31.31
N LEU A 26 44.76 -15.01 31.94
CA LEU A 26 43.69 -15.91 32.41
C LEU A 26 42.84 -15.32 33.55
N ALA A 27 43.42 -14.45 34.39
CA ALA A 27 42.70 -13.80 35.49
C ALA A 27 41.80 -12.63 35.04
N LEU A 28 42.13 -11.96 33.93
CA LEU A 28 41.44 -10.74 33.48
C LEU A 28 40.17 -10.99 32.65
N VAL A 29 39.95 -12.21 32.14
CA VAL A 29 38.71 -12.62 31.42
C VAL A 29 37.57 -13.04 32.39
N GLN A 30 37.81 -13.01 33.70
CA GLN A 30 36.99 -13.78 34.65
C GLN A 30 35.52 -13.31 34.86
N LEU A 31 35.15 -12.04 34.59
CA LEU A 31 33.89 -11.46 35.10
C LEU A 31 33.07 -10.61 34.09
N SER A 32 32.69 -11.13 32.93
CA SER A 32 31.45 -10.66 32.24
C SER A 32 30.95 -11.60 31.13
N LEU A 33 31.84 -12.31 30.44
CA LEU A 33 31.43 -13.22 29.36
C LEU A 33 30.68 -14.44 29.93
N GLY A 34 29.69 -14.92 29.20
CA GLY A 34 29.14 -16.27 29.37
C GLY A 34 30.24 -17.31 29.19
N ALA A 35 30.12 -18.46 29.88
CA ALA A 35 31.15 -19.50 29.85
C ALA A 35 31.40 -20.05 28.43
N ASP A 36 30.39 -19.98 27.57
CA ASP A 36 30.41 -20.33 26.15
C ASP A 36 31.32 -19.43 25.29
N LEU A 37 31.28 -18.11 25.49
CA LEU A 37 32.08 -17.18 24.67
C LEU A 37 33.54 -17.06 25.14
N LYS A 38 33.85 -17.48 26.37
CA LYS A 38 35.20 -17.33 26.98
C LYS A 38 36.30 -18.04 26.19
N GLU A 39 36.08 -19.30 25.79
CA GLU A 39 37.13 -20.06 25.11
C GLU A 39 37.35 -19.57 23.68
N ARG A 40 36.29 -19.11 22.98
CA ARG A 40 36.40 -18.47 21.66
C ARG A 40 37.21 -17.16 21.74
N ALA A 41 36.89 -16.29 22.69
CA ALA A 41 37.63 -15.05 22.92
C ALA A 41 39.11 -15.31 23.29
N ARG A 42 39.36 -16.34 24.12
CA ARG A 42 40.71 -16.77 24.50
C ARG A 42 41.53 -17.26 23.31
N SER A 43 40.97 -18.12 22.47
CA SER A 43 41.64 -18.63 21.26
C SER A 43 41.97 -17.51 20.28
N ALA A 44 41.04 -16.57 20.03
CA ALA A 44 41.31 -15.40 19.20
C ALA A 44 42.44 -14.52 19.76
N LEU A 45 42.45 -14.24 21.07
CA LEU A 45 43.53 -13.48 21.73
C LEU A 45 44.90 -14.20 21.72
N LEU A 46 44.94 -15.52 21.59
CA LEU A 46 46.18 -16.27 21.39
C LEU A 46 46.71 -16.15 19.96
N LEU A 47 45.82 -16.16 18.95
CA LEU A 47 46.18 -16.02 17.54
C LEU A 47 46.71 -14.62 17.16
N GLU A 48 46.38 -13.59 17.95
CA GLU A 48 46.97 -12.24 17.82
C GLU A 48 48.50 -12.26 18.01
N LYS A 49 49.04 -13.14 18.86
CA LYS A 49 50.45 -13.13 19.26
C LYS A 49 51.35 -13.69 18.15
N PRO A 50 52.37 -12.93 17.66
CA PRO A 50 53.28 -13.41 16.60
C PRO A 50 54.09 -14.68 16.94
N SER A 51 54.21 -15.00 18.23
CA SER A 51 54.97 -16.12 18.77
C SER A 51 54.15 -17.02 19.71
N GLY A 52 52.82 -16.91 19.66
CA GLY A 52 51.92 -17.76 20.46
C GLY A 52 51.84 -19.20 19.94
N PRO A 53 51.50 -20.18 20.78
CA PRO A 53 51.16 -21.53 20.30
C PRO A 53 49.90 -21.47 19.43
N ALA A 54 49.95 -22.06 18.24
CA ALA A 54 48.87 -22.04 17.24
C ALA A 54 47.67 -22.96 17.59
N SER A 55 47.29 -23.03 18.87
CA SER A 55 46.26 -23.95 19.37
C SER A 55 44.88 -23.30 19.42
N CYS A 56 44.32 -22.98 18.26
CA CYS A 56 42.88 -22.99 18.08
C CYS A 56 42.47 -24.42 17.74
N VAL A 57 41.43 -24.94 18.39
CA VAL A 57 40.92 -26.29 18.14
C VAL A 57 39.81 -26.19 17.10
N VAL A 58 40.05 -26.71 15.90
CA VAL A 58 38.99 -26.85 14.90
C VAL A 58 37.99 -27.88 15.41
N GLU A 59 36.82 -27.42 15.83
CA GLU A 59 35.74 -28.30 16.25
C GLU A 59 35.15 -29.01 15.03
N LYS A 60 34.96 -30.33 15.11
CA LYS A 60 34.17 -31.04 14.11
C LYS A 60 32.70 -30.62 14.32
N PRO A 61 32.06 -29.94 13.35
CA PRO A 61 30.71 -29.42 13.55
C PRO A 61 29.74 -30.58 13.79
N GLN A 62 29.05 -30.56 14.93
CA GLN A 62 27.96 -31.49 15.17
C GLN A 62 26.81 -31.20 14.19
N PRO A 63 26.19 -32.24 13.59
CA PRO A 63 25.09 -32.05 12.67
C PRO A 63 23.95 -31.28 13.34
N CYS A 64 23.39 -30.33 12.60
CA CYS A 64 22.29 -29.51 13.09
C CYS A 64 21.00 -30.33 13.17
N PRO A 65 20.32 -30.41 14.34
CA PRO A 65 19.08 -31.13 14.47
C PRO A 65 17.97 -30.43 13.67
N PRO A 66 17.01 -31.17 13.07
CA PRO A 66 15.84 -30.58 12.46
C PRO A 66 14.99 -29.89 13.55
N SER A 67 14.79 -28.58 13.43
CA SER A 67 14.01 -27.78 14.36
C SER A 67 13.11 -26.80 13.63
N LYS A 68 11.85 -26.74 14.06
CA LYS A 68 10.86 -25.72 13.66
C LYS A 68 11.22 -24.33 14.18
N PHE A 69 11.88 -24.27 15.34
CA PHE A 69 12.20 -23.02 16.04
C PHE A 69 13.69 -22.71 15.98
N ARG A 70 14.00 -21.41 16.02
CA ARG A 70 15.37 -20.90 16.07
C ARG A 70 15.93 -21.02 17.49
N SER A 71 17.17 -21.50 17.61
CA SER A 71 17.94 -21.50 18.87
C SER A 71 18.11 -20.08 19.43
N ALA A 72 18.28 -19.91 20.74
CA ALA A 72 18.59 -18.60 21.32
C ALA A 72 19.89 -17.98 20.76
N SER A 73 20.86 -18.82 20.41
CA SER A 73 22.18 -18.43 19.91
C SER A 73 22.23 -18.06 18.43
N GLY A 74 21.17 -18.34 17.65
CA GLY A 74 21.19 -18.26 16.19
C GLY A 74 21.92 -19.43 15.49
N GLU A 75 22.54 -20.36 16.23
CA GLU A 75 23.16 -21.55 15.65
C GLU A 75 22.15 -22.42 14.88
N CYS A 76 22.66 -23.12 13.85
CA CYS A 76 21.86 -23.99 12.99
C CYS A 76 20.76 -23.28 12.18
N ASN A 77 20.93 -21.98 11.94
CA ASN A 77 20.27 -21.31 10.83
C ASN A 77 20.72 -21.93 9.49
N ASN A 78 22.03 -21.85 9.21
CA ASN A 78 22.67 -22.53 8.09
C ASN A 78 23.07 -23.96 8.48
N PHE A 79 22.60 -24.96 7.74
CA PHE A 79 22.87 -26.38 8.00
C PHE A 79 24.32 -26.79 7.69
N ASN A 80 24.94 -26.20 6.67
CA ASN A 80 26.32 -26.50 6.27
C ASN A 80 27.34 -25.79 7.17
N HIS A 81 26.96 -24.62 7.69
CA HIS A 81 27.83 -23.75 8.46
C HIS A 81 27.16 -23.29 9.77
N ARG A 82 27.14 -24.20 10.74
CA ARG A 82 26.43 -24.10 12.03
C ARG A 82 26.49 -22.73 12.73
N HIS A 83 27.66 -22.08 12.72
CA HIS A 83 27.92 -20.86 13.48
C HIS A 83 27.77 -19.55 12.69
N TRP A 84 27.51 -19.60 11.37
CA TRP A 84 27.40 -18.38 10.55
C TRP A 84 26.23 -17.51 11.03
N GLY A 85 26.53 -16.30 11.48
CA GLY A 85 25.55 -15.39 12.08
C GLY A 85 25.06 -15.78 13.48
N ALA A 86 25.66 -16.78 14.12
CA ALA A 86 25.37 -17.10 15.53
C ALA A 86 26.10 -16.13 16.49
N ARG A 87 25.65 -16.04 17.74
CA ARG A 87 26.38 -15.32 18.79
C ARG A 87 27.83 -15.81 18.88
N GLY A 88 28.76 -14.88 18.98
CA GLY A 88 30.19 -15.15 19.01
C GLY A 88 30.84 -15.31 17.63
N ASP A 89 30.10 -15.32 16.52
CA ASP A 89 30.68 -15.24 15.17
C ASP A 89 31.37 -13.86 14.99
N PRO A 90 32.48 -13.74 14.26
CA PRO A 90 33.04 -12.44 13.91
C PRO A 90 32.07 -11.61 13.06
N PHE A 91 32.19 -10.29 13.12
CA PHE A 91 31.58 -9.43 12.08
C PHE A 91 32.16 -9.80 10.70
N ILE A 92 31.31 -9.78 9.68
CA ILE A 92 31.72 -9.98 8.29
C ILE A 92 32.12 -8.64 7.67
N ARG A 93 32.78 -8.66 6.50
CA ARG A 93 33.37 -7.47 5.87
C ARG A 93 32.81 -7.21 4.49
N LEU A 94 32.51 -5.95 4.20
CA LEU A 94 32.28 -5.46 2.83
C LEU A 94 33.59 -5.02 2.17
N LEU A 95 34.55 -4.55 2.97
CA LEU A 95 35.81 -3.97 2.54
C LEU A 95 36.99 -4.63 3.29
N GLN A 96 38.17 -4.66 2.66
CA GLN A 96 39.39 -5.08 3.36
C GLN A 96 39.66 -4.16 4.57
N PRO A 97 39.91 -4.71 5.78
CA PRO A 97 40.04 -3.92 6.99
C PRO A 97 41.30 -3.05 6.99
N ASP A 98 41.20 -1.91 7.65
CA ASP A 98 42.17 -0.81 7.63
C ASP A 98 42.85 -0.67 8.99
N TYR A 99 43.85 -1.52 9.24
CA TYR A 99 44.68 -1.51 10.43
C TYR A 99 46.04 -0.87 10.14
N ALA A 100 46.60 -0.11 11.09
CA ALA A 100 47.84 0.66 10.89
C ALA A 100 49.10 -0.22 10.67
N ASP A 101 49.05 -1.50 11.08
CA ASP A 101 50.05 -2.52 10.76
C ASP A 101 49.52 -3.62 9.82
N GLY A 102 48.38 -3.37 9.16
CA GLY A 102 47.68 -4.33 8.32
C GLY A 102 47.07 -5.52 9.06
N ARG A 103 47.17 -5.60 10.40
CA ARG A 103 46.82 -6.81 11.15
C ARG A 103 45.98 -6.58 12.41
N VAL A 104 46.43 -5.73 13.34
CA VAL A 104 45.81 -5.59 14.67
C VAL A 104 45.78 -4.17 15.22
N LYS A 105 46.69 -3.26 14.83
CA LYS A 105 46.75 -1.91 15.40
C LYS A 105 45.61 -1.04 14.86
N PRO A 106 44.83 -0.34 15.73
CA PRO A 106 43.76 0.55 15.31
C PRO A 106 44.18 1.55 14.22
N ARG A 107 43.23 1.92 13.35
CA ARG A 107 43.49 2.79 12.19
C ARG A 107 44.17 4.11 12.58
N THR A 108 45.23 4.47 11.85
CA THR A 108 45.88 5.79 11.92
C THR A 108 45.64 6.57 10.63
N SER A 109 46.18 7.78 10.51
CA SER A 109 46.18 8.53 9.26
C SER A 109 46.99 7.77 8.19
N LEU A 110 46.66 7.98 6.92
CA LEU A 110 47.51 7.59 5.79
C LEU A 110 48.70 8.54 5.58
N GLY A 111 48.59 9.78 6.07
CA GLY A 111 49.64 10.78 6.05
C GLY A 111 50.59 10.69 7.26
N SER A 112 51.46 11.69 7.41
CA SER A 112 52.39 11.81 8.55
C SER A 112 51.78 12.41 9.82
N HIS A 113 50.47 12.70 9.80
CA HIS A 113 49.75 13.37 10.88
C HIS A 113 48.90 12.38 11.71
N ALA A 114 48.23 12.87 12.76
CA ALA A 114 47.36 12.06 13.60
C ALA A 114 45.88 12.32 13.29
N LEU A 115 45.05 11.27 13.27
CA LEU A 115 43.59 11.40 13.14
C LEU A 115 43.01 12.30 14.25
N PRO A 116 41.99 13.12 13.93
CA PRO A 116 41.35 14.00 14.92
C PRO A 116 40.71 13.20 16.06
N ALA A 117 40.59 13.80 17.24
CA ALA A 117 39.90 13.15 18.35
C ALA A 117 38.41 12.96 18.02
N PRO A 118 37.78 11.81 18.34
CA PRO A 118 36.35 11.65 18.19
C PRO A 118 35.55 12.77 18.86
N ASP A 119 35.92 13.17 20.07
CA ASP A 119 35.26 14.28 20.79
C ASP A 119 35.48 15.65 20.10
N THR A 120 36.66 15.90 19.53
CA THR A 120 36.92 17.13 18.75
C THR A 120 36.08 17.19 17.47
N VAL A 121 35.89 16.05 16.80
CA VAL A 121 35.01 15.92 15.63
C VAL A 121 33.56 16.22 16.04
N ILE A 122 33.06 15.62 17.13
CA ILE A 122 31.70 15.88 17.63
C ILE A 122 31.51 17.33 18.06
N ALA A 123 32.43 17.92 18.83
CA ALA A 123 32.35 19.31 19.26
C ALA A 123 32.36 20.30 18.09
N GLN A 124 33.09 20.01 17.00
CA GLN A 124 33.10 20.83 15.80
C GLN A 124 31.81 20.66 14.97
N LEU A 125 31.27 19.44 14.88
CA LEU A 125 29.99 19.17 14.21
C LEU A 125 28.81 19.84 14.93
N GLN A 126 28.75 19.77 16.27
CA GLN A 126 27.75 20.47 17.10
C GLN A 126 27.74 21.99 16.81
N ARG A 127 28.91 22.64 16.78
CA ARG A 127 29.04 24.07 16.47
C ARG A 127 28.58 24.46 15.06
N SER A 128 28.49 23.49 14.15
CA SER A 128 28.16 23.73 12.74
C SER A 128 26.66 23.59 12.41
N ILE A 129 25.83 23.14 13.37
CA ILE A 129 24.43 22.80 13.13
C ILE A 129 23.49 23.62 14.02
N GLU A 130 22.42 24.11 13.42
CA GLU A 130 21.33 24.77 14.13
C GLU A 130 20.42 23.73 14.80
N GLU A 131 20.47 23.66 16.14
CA GLU A 131 19.87 22.63 17.02
C GLU A 131 18.35 22.37 16.85
N LYS A 132 17.63 23.13 16.01
CA LYS A 132 16.16 23.19 15.98
C LYS A 132 15.49 22.58 14.74
N HIS A 133 16.25 21.96 13.85
CA HIS A 133 15.72 21.40 12.60
C HIS A 133 15.03 20.04 12.78
N SER A 134 13.76 20.07 13.19
CA SER A 134 12.87 18.91 13.19
C SER A 134 12.59 18.42 11.76
N HIS A 135 12.53 17.11 11.55
CA HIS A 135 12.24 16.51 10.26
C HIS A 135 10.78 16.78 9.83
N PRO A 136 10.54 17.26 8.60
CA PRO A 136 9.20 17.67 8.16
C PRO A 136 8.26 16.48 7.92
N HIS A 137 8.76 15.25 7.79
CA HIS A 137 7.96 14.10 7.30
C HIS A 137 8.03 12.81 8.14
N VAL A 138 8.96 12.67 9.11
CA VAL A 138 9.13 11.39 9.87
C VAL A 138 9.08 11.62 11.36
N THR A 139 8.59 10.61 12.09
CA THR A 139 8.41 10.64 13.55
C THR A 139 9.63 10.09 14.27
N ALA A 140 9.76 10.40 15.57
CA ALA A 140 10.80 9.86 16.44
C ALA A 140 10.74 8.32 16.58
N MET A 141 9.58 7.71 16.26
CA MET A 141 9.43 6.27 16.08
C MET A 141 10.43 5.67 15.09
N LEU A 142 10.80 6.39 14.01
CA LEU A 142 11.73 5.88 12.99
C LEU A 142 13.13 5.62 13.58
N PRO A 143 13.86 6.60 14.15
CA PRO A 143 15.16 6.32 14.75
C PRO A 143 15.09 5.43 16.00
N ALA A 144 13.98 5.47 16.76
CA ALA A 144 13.75 4.53 17.86
C ALA A 144 13.72 3.06 17.37
N TRP A 145 13.05 2.79 16.24
CA TRP A 145 13.05 1.47 15.60
C TRP A 145 14.44 1.13 15.03
N GLY A 146 15.14 2.09 14.43
CA GLY A 146 16.54 1.88 14.00
C GLY A 146 17.46 1.46 15.15
N GLN A 147 17.28 2.05 16.34
CA GLN A 147 18.01 1.68 17.55
C GLN A 147 17.59 0.31 18.10
N LEU A 148 16.29 -0.04 18.05
CA LEU A 148 15.79 -1.38 18.38
C LEU A 148 16.46 -2.45 17.50
N LEU A 149 16.50 -2.25 16.18
CA LEU A 149 17.16 -3.15 15.24
C LEU A 149 18.67 -3.26 15.50
N ALA A 150 19.33 -2.15 15.82
CA ALA A 150 20.76 -2.18 16.18
C ALA A 150 21.03 -3.05 17.42
N TYR A 151 20.13 -3.04 18.40
CA TYR A 151 20.23 -3.87 19.61
C TYR A 151 19.88 -5.35 19.42
N ASP A 152 19.10 -5.68 18.38
CA ASP A 152 18.83 -7.07 17.98
C ASP A 152 20.03 -7.69 17.26
N LEU A 153 20.74 -6.87 16.48
CA LEU A 153 21.76 -7.30 15.53
C LEU A 153 23.21 -7.17 16.02
N VAL A 154 23.49 -6.24 16.95
CA VAL A 154 24.86 -5.85 17.30
C VAL A 154 25.07 -5.78 18.81
N GLN A 155 25.97 -6.60 19.32
CA GLN A 155 26.47 -6.49 20.70
C GLN A 155 28.00 -6.61 20.72
N ILE A 156 28.67 -5.46 20.82
CA ILE A 156 30.14 -5.37 20.87
C ILE A 156 30.58 -5.45 22.33
N LEU A 157 31.37 -6.47 22.68
CA LEU A 157 31.90 -6.68 24.03
C LEU A 157 33.30 -6.07 24.21
N SER A 158 33.57 -5.53 25.40
CA SER A 158 34.91 -5.12 25.86
C SER A 158 35.32 -5.90 27.12
N PRO A 159 36.63 -6.11 27.39
CA PRO A 159 37.10 -6.83 28.58
C PRO A 159 36.67 -6.17 29.91
N ASN A 160 35.90 -6.89 30.74
CA ASN A 160 35.55 -6.41 32.08
C ASN A 160 36.66 -6.74 33.10
N SER A 161 37.62 -5.83 33.20
CA SER A 161 38.70 -5.86 34.18
C SER A 161 38.49 -4.82 35.29
N ARG A 162 38.85 -5.17 36.53
CA ARG A 162 39.00 -4.21 37.66
C ARG A 162 40.13 -3.19 37.45
N TYR A 163 40.89 -3.33 36.36
CA TYR A 163 41.89 -2.38 35.89
C TYR A 163 41.20 -1.21 35.18
N ARG A 164 41.42 0.01 35.67
CA ARG A 164 41.09 1.24 34.93
C ARG A 164 42.26 1.57 34.03
N CYS A 165 42.02 1.94 32.78
CA CYS A 165 43.07 2.48 31.93
C CYS A 165 43.49 3.87 32.46
N CYS A 166 42.55 4.63 33.03
CA CYS A 166 42.83 5.92 33.66
C CYS A 166 43.35 5.77 35.10
N HIS A 167 44.63 6.10 35.31
CA HIS A 167 45.30 6.13 36.61
C HIS A 167 45.52 7.57 37.09
N ASN A 168 45.42 7.81 38.41
CA ASN A 168 45.95 9.03 39.02
C ASN A 168 47.49 8.98 39.02
N ALA A 169 48.14 10.11 38.72
CA ALA A 169 49.54 10.20 38.29
C ALA A 169 50.61 9.97 39.38
N SER A 170 50.55 8.86 40.12
CA SER A 170 51.46 8.58 41.25
C SER A 170 51.89 7.12 41.44
N HIS A 171 51.57 6.20 40.52
CA HIS A 171 52.12 4.83 40.50
C HIS A 171 52.70 4.49 39.14
N GLU A 172 53.87 3.85 39.14
CA GLU A 172 54.60 3.41 37.95
C GLU A 172 53.78 2.42 37.10
N LEU A 173 53.89 2.54 35.77
CA LEU A 173 53.21 1.63 34.84
C LEU A 173 53.73 0.21 35.01
N ASP A 174 52.81 -0.74 35.19
CA ASP A 174 53.11 -2.18 35.12
C ASP A 174 52.89 -2.66 33.67
N PRO A 175 53.95 -2.84 32.86
CA PRO A 175 53.81 -3.12 31.43
C PRO A 175 53.12 -4.46 31.15
N VAL A 176 53.10 -5.39 32.11
CA VAL A 176 52.41 -6.67 31.98
C VAL A 176 50.89 -6.51 32.10
N LYS A 177 50.39 -5.42 32.69
CA LYS A 177 48.93 -5.17 32.83
C LYS A 177 48.34 -4.42 31.64
N ASP A 178 49.06 -3.45 31.08
CA ASP A 178 48.62 -2.72 29.88
C ASP A 178 48.51 -3.64 28.64
N GLU A 179 49.44 -4.57 28.47
CA GLU A 179 49.44 -5.55 27.37
C GLU A 179 48.18 -6.44 27.38
N VAL A 180 47.60 -6.70 28.55
CA VAL A 180 46.42 -7.58 28.72
C VAL A 180 45.10 -6.81 28.62
N ALA A 181 45.06 -5.57 29.11
CA ALA A 181 43.85 -4.75 29.02
C ALA A 181 43.64 -4.16 27.61
N GLN A 182 44.69 -4.11 26.78
CA GLN A 182 44.72 -3.44 25.48
C GLN A 182 44.10 -2.03 25.58
N CYS A 183 44.50 -1.29 26.61
CA CYS A 183 43.94 0.03 26.93
C CYS A 183 44.32 1.06 25.87
N TYR A 184 43.34 1.82 25.39
CA TYR A 184 43.58 3.05 24.63
C TYR A 184 43.19 4.24 25.51
N VAL A 185 44.21 4.98 25.94
CA VAL A 185 44.06 6.18 26.78
C VAL A 185 44.48 7.39 25.98
N ARG A 186 43.63 8.40 25.91
CA ARG A 186 44.03 9.74 25.48
C ARG A 186 44.33 10.59 26.71
N LEU A 187 45.59 11.00 26.85
CA LEU A 187 45.99 12.03 27.79
C LEU A 187 45.76 13.41 27.16
N GLY A 188 44.97 14.24 27.84
CA GLY A 188 44.57 15.58 27.46
C GLY A 188 43.99 16.29 28.69
N GLU A 189 43.02 17.19 28.52
CA GLU A 189 42.35 17.90 29.63
C GLU A 189 41.57 16.97 30.60
N GLY A 190 41.37 15.70 30.22
CA GLY A 190 40.89 14.63 31.08
C GLY A 190 41.27 13.27 30.50
N CYS A 191 41.17 12.22 31.33
CA CYS A 191 41.39 10.84 30.90
C CYS A 191 40.04 10.15 30.66
N ARG A 192 39.76 9.78 29.41
CA ARG A 192 38.63 8.91 29.03
C ARG A 192 39.19 7.54 28.62
N GLU A 193 38.75 6.47 29.29
CA GLU A 193 39.24 5.13 29.00
C GLU A 193 38.45 4.45 27.88
N TYR A 194 39.15 3.79 26.96
CA TYR A 194 38.56 2.87 25.99
C TYR A 194 39.30 1.53 26.03
N LYS A 195 38.56 0.43 26.23
CA LYS A 195 39.07 -0.94 26.19
C LYS A 195 38.67 -1.57 24.87
N ARG A 196 39.66 -2.03 24.09
CA ARG A 196 39.45 -2.60 22.75
C ARG A 196 38.41 -3.72 22.75
N SER A 197 37.66 -3.80 21.65
CA SER A 197 36.60 -4.78 21.46
C SER A 197 37.16 -6.19 21.40
N ILE A 198 36.47 -7.16 22.00
CA ILE A 198 36.93 -8.56 22.10
C ILE A 198 37.00 -9.19 20.70
N PRO A 199 38.12 -9.85 20.35
CA PRO A 199 38.26 -10.48 19.04
C PRO A 199 37.52 -11.82 18.96
N SER A 200 37.25 -12.26 17.73
CA SER A 200 36.76 -13.61 17.41
C SER A 200 37.53 -14.20 16.23
N HIS A 201 37.23 -15.45 15.91
CA HIS A 201 37.78 -16.23 14.79
C HIS A 201 36.70 -17.17 14.25
N GLU A 202 36.84 -17.64 13.01
CA GLU A 202 35.93 -18.64 12.45
C GLU A 202 36.25 -20.06 13.01
N PRO A 203 35.27 -20.77 13.62
CA PRO A 203 35.54 -22.05 14.32
C PRO A 203 35.99 -23.21 13.42
N THR A 204 35.72 -23.13 12.12
CA THR A 204 35.91 -24.24 11.17
C THR A 204 37.28 -24.28 10.51
N ASN A 205 38.04 -23.17 10.54
CA ASN A 205 39.36 -23.07 9.91
C ASN A 205 40.44 -22.47 10.83
N CYS A 206 40.08 -21.80 11.93
CA CYS A 206 41.01 -21.13 12.85
C CYS A 206 41.91 -20.06 12.17
N GLU A 207 41.54 -19.56 10.98
CA GLU A 207 42.35 -18.57 10.27
C GLU A 207 42.28 -17.18 10.94
N PHE A 208 43.44 -16.52 11.04
CA PHE A 208 43.57 -15.21 11.68
C PHE A 208 44.54 -14.32 10.90
N HIS A 209 44.08 -13.82 9.75
CA HIS A 209 44.84 -12.91 8.90
C HIS A 209 44.98 -11.53 9.52
N TYR A 210 43.88 -11.03 10.10
CA TYR A 210 43.75 -9.74 10.79
C TYR A 210 42.74 -9.89 11.95
N ARG A 211 42.71 -8.90 12.85
CA ARG A 211 41.76 -8.90 13.97
C ARG A 211 40.33 -8.71 13.47
N GLU A 212 39.46 -9.67 13.78
CA GLU A 212 38.01 -9.49 13.67
C GLU A 212 37.36 -9.43 15.04
N GLN A 213 36.32 -8.60 15.17
CA GLN A 213 35.62 -8.38 16.44
C GLN A 213 34.45 -9.34 16.60
N MET A 214 34.20 -9.78 17.82
CA MET A 214 33.09 -10.65 18.17
C MET A 214 31.77 -9.89 18.16
N ASN A 215 30.76 -10.40 17.45
CA ASN A 215 29.37 -10.01 17.70
C ASN A 215 28.76 -10.97 18.74
N ALA A 216 28.33 -10.46 19.89
CA ALA A 216 27.66 -11.27 20.91
C ALA A 216 26.13 -11.37 20.72
N ALA A 217 25.57 -10.57 19.81
CA ALA A 217 24.18 -10.67 19.36
C ALA A 217 24.03 -11.80 18.32
N SER A 218 22.78 -12.14 17.98
CA SER A 218 22.51 -12.89 16.75
C SER A 218 22.77 -11.99 15.54
N GLY A 219 23.18 -12.57 14.41
CA GLY A 219 23.33 -11.87 13.13
C GLY A 219 22.01 -11.76 12.34
N PHE A 220 20.87 -11.99 12.98
CA PHE A 220 19.55 -12.11 12.36
C PHE A 220 18.52 -11.19 13.03
N LEU A 221 17.48 -10.81 12.29
CA LEU A 221 16.32 -10.14 12.86
C LEU A 221 15.41 -11.19 13.51
N ASP A 222 15.74 -11.57 14.74
CA ASP A 222 15.10 -12.66 15.48
C ASP A 222 14.67 -12.31 16.91
N GLY A 223 14.68 -11.01 17.25
CA GLY A 223 14.28 -10.53 18.56
C GLY A 223 15.20 -11.03 19.68
N SER A 224 16.44 -11.45 19.39
CA SER A 224 17.44 -11.73 20.41
C SER A 224 17.75 -10.53 21.31
N GLY A 225 17.57 -9.30 20.82
CA GLY A 225 17.60 -8.08 21.64
C GLY A 225 16.47 -8.01 22.67
N LEU A 226 15.33 -8.63 22.38
CA LEU A 226 14.10 -8.67 23.19
C LEU A 226 14.05 -9.89 24.13
N TYR A 227 14.37 -11.08 23.62
CA TYR A 227 14.26 -12.36 24.33
C TYR A 227 15.57 -12.83 24.98
N GLY A 228 16.71 -12.24 24.62
CA GLY A 228 18.06 -12.71 24.98
C GLY A 228 18.66 -13.64 23.93
N THR A 229 19.97 -13.90 24.06
CA THR A 229 20.77 -14.70 23.12
C THR A 229 21.22 -16.04 23.71
N THR A 230 20.77 -16.37 24.93
CA THR A 230 20.94 -17.66 25.58
C THR A 230 19.61 -18.23 26.07
N GLU A 231 19.51 -19.56 26.12
CA GLU A 231 18.36 -20.25 26.73
C GLU A 231 18.18 -19.87 28.20
N LYS A 232 19.26 -19.46 28.90
CA LYS A 232 19.19 -18.98 30.28
C LYS A 232 18.49 -17.62 30.39
N GLU A 233 18.75 -16.70 29.48
CA GLU A 233 18.06 -15.39 29.42
C GLU A 233 16.60 -15.57 29.03
N ILE A 234 16.32 -16.40 28.01
CA ILE A 234 14.96 -16.77 27.63
C ILE A 234 14.19 -17.38 28.82
N HIS A 235 14.79 -18.33 29.54
CA HIS A 235 14.18 -18.94 30.72
C HIS A 235 14.00 -17.95 31.89
N ALA A 236 14.87 -16.96 32.04
CA ALA A 236 14.72 -15.91 33.06
C ALA A 236 13.60 -14.92 32.73
N LEU A 237 13.25 -14.76 31.45
CA LEU A 237 12.16 -13.90 30.98
C LEU A 237 10.80 -14.60 30.98
N ARG A 238 10.74 -15.94 30.95
CA ARG A 238 9.49 -16.72 30.91
C ARG A 238 8.81 -16.81 32.27
N THR A 239 7.47 -16.70 32.28
CA THR A 239 6.64 -17.00 33.46
C THR A 239 6.38 -18.49 33.63
N PHE A 240 6.58 -19.28 32.56
CA PHE A 240 6.17 -20.69 32.44
C PHE A 240 4.66 -20.93 32.65
N LEU A 241 3.85 -19.90 32.37
CA LEU A 241 2.39 -19.95 32.44
C LEU A 241 1.76 -19.43 31.14
N GLY A 242 1.16 -20.32 30.36
CA GLY A 242 0.42 -19.97 29.14
C GLY A 242 1.27 -19.37 28.03
N GLY A 243 2.57 -19.68 27.98
CA GLY A 243 3.55 -19.15 27.03
C GLY A 243 4.02 -17.72 27.32
N LYS A 244 3.65 -17.13 28.46
CA LYS A 244 3.86 -15.70 28.74
C LYS A 244 5.28 -15.36 29.24
N VAL A 245 5.61 -14.07 29.11
CA VAL A 245 6.86 -13.43 29.56
C VAL A 245 6.60 -12.41 30.67
N ASP A 246 7.56 -12.27 31.58
CA ASP A 246 7.54 -11.26 32.63
C ASP A 246 8.18 -9.95 32.14
N THR A 247 7.36 -8.92 31.93
CA THR A 247 7.83 -7.59 31.53
C THR A 247 8.65 -6.89 32.61
N ALA A 248 8.56 -7.29 33.88
CA ALA A 248 9.37 -6.73 34.96
C ALA A 248 10.79 -7.34 35.02
N ALA A 249 10.93 -8.62 34.61
CA ALA A 249 12.22 -9.30 34.48
C ALA A 249 13.07 -8.78 33.28
N CYS A 250 12.44 -8.09 32.34
CA CYS A 250 13.10 -7.44 31.21
C CYS A 250 13.98 -6.26 31.65
N LEU A 251 15.30 -6.47 31.73
CA LEU A 251 16.28 -5.44 32.10
C LEU A 251 16.18 -4.18 31.23
N ARG A 252 16.05 -4.35 29.90
CA ARG A 252 15.97 -3.24 28.94
C ARG A 252 14.67 -2.44 29.04
N CYS A 253 13.59 -3.06 29.52
CA CYS A 253 12.31 -2.40 29.71
C CYS A 253 12.36 -1.36 30.86
N GLN A 254 13.42 -1.40 31.68
CA GLN A 254 13.70 -0.42 32.73
C GLN A 254 14.65 0.70 32.27
N GLU A 255 15.19 0.64 31.04
CA GLU A 255 16.04 1.70 30.49
C GLU A 255 15.18 2.94 30.12
N PRO A 256 15.66 4.17 30.38
CA PRO A 256 14.97 5.39 29.96
C PRO A 256 14.97 5.55 28.43
N GLY A 257 14.21 6.52 27.95
CA GLY A 257 14.12 6.84 26.53
C GLY A 257 13.25 5.88 25.72
N ALA A 258 13.45 5.90 24.40
CA ALA A 258 12.61 5.19 23.44
C ALA A 258 12.75 3.65 23.52
N ILE A 259 13.87 3.14 24.03
CA ILE A 259 14.21 1.71 23.99
C ILE A 259 13.46 0.90 25.03
N GLY A 260 13.36 1.37 26.28
CA GLY A 260 12.54 0.73 27.30
C GLY A 260 11.06 0.69 26.90
N ALA A 261 10.58 1.77 26.26
CA ALA A 261 9.23 1.84 25.70
C ALA A 261 8.99 0.73 24.66
N LEU A 262 9.82 0.64 23.62
CA LEU A 262 9.64 -0.35 22.54
C LEU A 262 9.80 -1.80 23.02
N HIS A 263 10.73 -2.10 23.92
CA HIS A 263 10.85 -3.45 24.50
C HIS A 263 9.61 -3.81 25.32
N THR A 264 9.09 -2.86 26.11
CA THR A 264 7.84 -3.06 26.88
C THR A 264 6.65 -3.34 25.98
N VAL A 265 6.46 -2.56 24.92
CA VAL A 265 5.41 -2.76 23.90
C VAL A 265 5.52 -4.16 23.28
N LEU A 266 6.70 -4.58 22.82
CA LEU A 266 6.85 -5.85 22.12
C LEU A 266 6.68 -7.07 23.03
N LEU A 267 7.05 -6.98 24.32
CA LEU A 267 6.72 -8.03 25.30
C LEU A 267 5.23 -8.04 25.68
N LYS A 268 4.53 -6.90 25.65
CA LYS A 268 3.06 -6.88 25.77
C LYS A 268 2.40 -7.56 24.57
N GLU A 269 2.88 -7.32 23.35
CA GLU A 269 2.37 -8.00 22.15
C GLU A 269 2.60 -9.52 22.23
N HIS A 270 3.78 -9.95 22.69
CA HIS A 270 4.04 -11.36 22.99
C HIS A 270 2.99 -11.92 23.97
N ASN A 271 2.74 -11.25 25.08
CA ASN A 271 1.76 -11.71 26.07
C ASN A 271 0.31 -11.73 25.55
N ARG A 272 -0.06 -10.81 24.65
CA ARG A 272 -1.37 -10.77 23.97
C ARG A 272 -1.52 -11.96 23.00
N VAL A 273 -0.53 -12.16 22.13
CA VAL A 273 -0.48 -13.26 21.15
C VAL A 273 -0.49 -14.61 21.87
N ALA A 274 0.32 -14.79 22.92
CA ALA A 274 0.34 -16.01 23.73
C ALA A 274 -1.03 -16.32 24.36
N GLU A 275 -1.71 -15.31 24.90
CA GLU A 275 -3.04 -15.49 25.48
C GLU A 275 -4.11 -15.86 24.44
N GLN A 276 -4.05 -15.26 23.24
CA GLN A 276 -4.99 -15.60 22.16
C GLN A 276 -4.71 -16.99 21.58
N LEU A 277 -3.44 -17.37 21.39
CA LEU A 277 -3.06 -18.72 20.97
C LEU A 277 -3.44 -19.78 21.99
N ALA A 278 -3.31 -19.50 23.30
CA ALA A 278 -3.73 -20.41 24.37
C ALA A 278 -5.26 -20.62 24.43
N ARG A 279 -6.05 -19.66 23.93
CA ARG A 279 -7.51 -19.80 23.79
C ARG A 279 -7.90 -20.58 22.53
N LEU A 280 -7.17 -20.39 21.42
CA LEU A 280 -7.41 -21.09 20.15
C LEU A 280 -6.96 -22.55 20.20
N ASN A 281 -5.88 -22.85 20.93
CA ASN A 281 -5.23 -24.15 21.01
C ASN A 281 -5.05 -24.59 22.49
N PRO A 282 -6.13 -25.01 23.19
CA PRO A 282 -6.06 -25.37 24.62
C PRO A 282 -5.14 -26.55 24.94
N GLU A 283 -4.79 -27.36 23.94
CA GLU A 283 -3.90 -28.52 24.02
C GLU A 283 -2.41 -28.17 23.88
N TRP A 284 -2.05 -26.95 23.51
CA TRP A 284 -0.64 -26.55 23.39
C TRP A 284 0.02 -26.39 24.76
N SER A 285 1.20 -27.00 24.91
CA SER A 285 2.04 -26.81 26.09
C SER A 285 2.53 -25.36 26.20
N ASP A 286 2.84 -24.91 27.42
CA ASP A 286 3.49 -23.61 27.67
C ASP A 286 4.70 -23.35 26.77
N THR A 287 5.52 -24.38 26.54
CA THR A 287 6.69 -24.29 25.66
C THR A 287 6.32 -24.18 24.19
N THR A 288 5.26 -24.87 23.73
CA THR A 288 4.73 -24.72 22.37
C THR A 288 4.21 -23.29 22.16
N LEU A 289 3.38 -22.80 23.09
CA LEU A 289 2.83 -21.44 23.09
C LEU A 289 3.94 -20.39 23.04
N PHE A 290 4.93 -20.48 23.94
CA PHE A 290 6.05 -19.54 23.98
C PHE A 290 6.82 -19.47 22.66
N TYR A 291 7.19 -20.61 22.07
CA TYR A 291 8.00 -20.62 20.85
C TYR A 291 7.22 -20.25 19.58
N GLU A 292 5.92 -20.58 19.46
CA GLU A 292 5.08 -20.08 18.37
C GLU A 292 4.80 -18.57 18.52
N THR A 293 4.51 -18.10 19.74
CA THR A 293 4.34 -16.66 20.03
C THR A 293 5.61 -15.89 19.68
N ARG A 294 6.79 -16.37 20.13
CA ARG A 294 8.09 -15.78 19.78
C ARG A 294 8.27 -15.70 18.26
N ARG A 295 7.94 -16.77 17.53
CA ARG A 295 8.00 -16.85 16.06
C ARG A 295 7.04 -15.87 15.37
N VAL A 296 5.82 -15.69 15.89
CA VAL A 296 4.86 -14.69 15.41
C VAL A 296 5.39 -13.27 15.60
N VAL A 297 5.86 -12.92 16.80
CA VAL A 297 6.41 -11.58 17.08
C VAL A 297 7.68 -11.30 16.25
N MET A 298 8.54 -12.30 16.05
CA MET A 298 9.67 -12.21 15.13
C MET A 298 9.20 -11.91 13.69
N ALA A 299 8.17 -12.58 13.20
CA ALA A 299 7.60 -12.33 11.88
C ALA A 299 6.97 -10.93 11.77
N GLN A 300 6.33 -10.41 12.83
CA GLN A 300 5.85 -9.03 12.88
C GLN A 300 7.01 -8.02 12.79
N ILE A 301 8.10 -8.22 13.55
CA ILE A 301 9.28 -7.34 13.52
C ILE A 301 9.94 -7.36 12.13
N GLN A 302 10.11 -8.54 11.53
CA GLN A 302 10.63 -8.69 10.17
C GLN A 302 9.71 -8.00 9.14
N HIS A 303 8.40 -8.22 9.23
CA HIS A 303 7.43 -7.64 8.31
C HIS A 303 7.39 -6.10 8.41
N ILE A 304 7.22 -5.54 9.61
CA ILE A 304 7.21 -4.07 9.84
C ILE A 304 8.52 -3.44 9.34
N THR A 305 9.66 -4.10 9.57
CA THR A 305 10.96 -3.60 9.13
C THR A 305 11.02 -3.48 7.60
N TYR A 306 10.62 -4.50 6.85
CA TYR A 306 10.73 -4.47 5.38
C TYR A 306 9.55 -3.77 4.68
N ASN A 307 8.35 -3.75 5.29
CA ASN A 307 7.13 -3.16 4.71
C ASN A 307 7.00 -1.65 5.01
N GLU A 308 7.37 -1.21 6.21
CA GLU A 308 7.16 0.18 6.66
C GLU A 308 8.46 0.96 6.86
N PHE A 309 9.47 0.37 7.49
CA PHE A 309 10.71 1.08 7.87
C PHE A 309 11.68 1.25 6.68
N LEU A 310 12.07 0.16 6.01
CA LEU A 310 13.03 0.22 4.90
C LEU A 310 12.60 1.12 3.74
N PRO A 311 11.33 1.20 3.31
CA PRO A 311 10.92 2.10 2.23
C PRO A 311 11.06 3.59 2.55
N ILE A 312 11.19 3.95 3.84
CA ILE A 312 11.44 5.33 4.29
C ILE A 312 12.94 5.59 4.42
N VAL A 313 13.70 4.61 4.91
CA VAL A 313 15.16 4.73 5.07
C VAL A 313 15.88 4.69 3.72
N LEU A 314 15.52 3.74 2.86
CA LEU A 314 16.17 3.44 1.58
C LEU A 314 15.47 4.06 0.35
N GLY A 315 14.24 4.53 0.50
CA GLY A 315 13.38 4.96 -0.60
C GLY A 315 12.75 3.80 -1.38
N SER A 316 11.58 4.05 -1.99
CA SER A 316 10.77 3.01 -2.63
C SER A 316 11.51 2.26 -3.75
N GLN A 317 12.24 2.99 -4.59
CA GLN A 317 12.97 2.45 -5.74
C GLN A 317 13.98 1.36 -5.36
N ILE A 318 14.68 1.50 -4.23
CA ILE A 318 15.64 0.50 -3.76
C ILE A 318 14.90 -0.71 -3.16
N THR A 319 13.81 -0.48 -2.42
CA THR A 319 13.01 -1.56 -1.83
C THR A 319 12.18 -2.37 -2.85
N GLU A 320 11.99 -1.88 -4.07
CA GLU A 320 11.35 -2.62 -5.17
C GLU A 320 12.29 -3.67 -5.82
N ASN A 321 13.60 -3.61 -5.54
CA ASN A 321 14.55 -4.64 -5.97
C ASN A 321 14.21 -5.99 -5.32
N ALA A 322 14.30 -7.08 -6.10
CA ALA A 322 13.87 -8.43 -5.71
C ALA A 322 14.48 -8.93 -4.39
N ASP A 323 15.71 -8.52 -4.07
CA ASP A 323 16.41 -8.88 -2.84
C ASP A 323 15.69 -8.36 -1.58
N LEU A 324 15.12 -7.16 -1.64
CA LEU A 324 14.47 -6.47 -0.51
C LEU A 324 12.93 -6.53 -0.57
N ARG A 325 12.35 -6.66 -1.76
CA ARG A 325 10.92 -6.58 -2.01
C ARG A 325 10.16 -7.78 -1.43
N LEU A 326 9.25 -7.52 -0.49
CA LEU A 326 8.34 -8.52 0.07
C LEU A 326 7.45 -9.16 -1.00
N GLU A 327 7.09 -10.42 -0.80
CA GLU A 327 6.21 -11.14 -1.72
C GLU A 327 4.74 -10.92 -1.37
N SER A 328 3.88 -11.04 -2.39
CA SER A 328 2.42 -10.92 -2.28
C SER A 328 1.79 -12.23 -2.74
N GLY A 329 0.99 -12.87 -1.89
CA GLY A 329 0.26 -14.11 -2.20
C GLY A 329 1.10 -15.40 -2.35
N ARG A 330 2.42 -15.36 -2.17
CA ARG A 330 3.31 -16.54 -2.27
C ARG A 330 4.46 -16.54 -1.26
N HIS A 331 5.16 -17.66 -1.10
CA HIS A 331 6.40 -17.73 -0.33
C HIS A 331 7.60 -17.10 -1.07
N TYR A 332 8.61 -16.69 -0.31
CA TYR A 332 9.90 -16.25 -0.80
C TYR A 332 10.80 -17.47 -1.08
N SER A 333 11.60 -17.37 -2.15
CA SER A 333 12.44 -18.46 -2.66
C SER A 333 13.90 -18.04 -2.88
N GLY A 334 14.33 -16.91 -2.30
CA GLY A 334 15.68 -16.38 -2.48
C GLY A 334 16.68 -16.77 -1.38
N TYR A 335 16.27 -17.58 -0.40
CA TYR A 335 17.18 -18.14 0.60
C TYR A 335 18.23 -19.05 -0.07
N SER A 336 19.50 -18.87 0.31
CA SER A 336 20.61 -19.71 -0.13
C SER A 336 21.53 -20.05 1.04
N SER A 337 21.73 -21.36 1.27
CA SER A 337 22.71 -21.87 2.24
C SER A 337 24.18 -21.61 1.86
N ALA A 338 24.45 -21.07 0.67
CA ALA A 338 25.78 -20.62 0.27
C ALA A 338 26.08 -19.17 0.72
N ASN A 339 25.07 -18.40 1.11
CA ASN A 339 25.24 -17.01 1.52
C ASN A 339 25.77 -16.94 2.97
N ARG A 340 26.78 -16.10 3.22
CA ARG A 340 27.33 -15.89 4.56
C ARG A 340 26.41 -14.98 5.37
N ALA A 341 25.67 -15.57 6.30
CA ALA A 341 24.95 -14.83 7.34
C ALA A 341 25.92 -14.10 8.29
N GLY A 342 25.49 -12.93 8.78
CA GLY A 342 26.26 -12.09 9.70
C GLY A 342 25.99 -10.60 9.51
N MET A 343 26.49 -9.81 10.48
CA MET A 343 26.51 -8.35 10.41
C MET A 343 27.83 -7.86 9.81
N PHE A 344 27.74 -6.95 8.84
CA PHE A 344 28.89 -6.26 8.28
C PHE A 344 29.44 -5.23 9.28
N ALA A 345 30.75 -5.26 9.54
CA ALA A 345 31.41 -4.35 10.47
C ALA A 345 31.17 -2.88 10.09
N GLU A 346 31.26 -2.58 8.79
CA GLU A 346 31.02 -1.26 8.22
C GLU A 346 29.60 -0.73 8.51
N VAL A 347 28.62 -1.62 8.60
CA VAL A 347 27.21 -1.29 8.91
C VAL A 347 27.01 -1.18 10.42
N ALA A 348 27.59 -2.11 11.18
CA ALA A 348 27.45 -2.22 12.63
C ALA A 348 27.95 -0.98 13.40
N VAL A 349 29.09 -0.41 13.00
CA VAL A 349 29.66 0.80 13.63
C VAL A 349 29.67 2.03 12.74
N GLY A 350 29.36 1.90 11.44
CA GLY A 350 29.32 3.02 10.49
C GLY A 350 27.91 3.52 10.12
N ALA A 351 26.91 2.63 10.00
CA ALA A 351 25.57 3.02 9.53
C ALA A 351 24.50 2.97 10.62
N LEU A 352 24.43 1.90 11.43
CA LEU A 352 23.43 1.79 12.51
C LEU A 352 23.52 2.93 13.56
N PRO A 353 24.71 3.43 13.96
CA PRO A 353 24.80 4.57 14.88
C PRO A 353 24.21 5.88 14.33
N ALA A 354 23.99 6.02 13.02
CA ALA A 354 23.41 7.22 12.43
C ALA A 354 21.95 7.46 12.87
N PHE A 355 21.19 6.42 13.24
CA PHE A 355 19.84 6.60 13.79
C PHE A 355 19.84 7.36 15.12
N LEU A 356 20.91 7.26 15.92
CA LEU A 356 21.04 8.01 17.16
C LEU A 356 21.11 9.53 16.90
N THR A 357 21.69 9.97 15.77
CA THR A 357 21.73 11.40 15.42
C THR A 357 20.41 11.96 14.91
N MET A 358 19.31 11.23 15.05
CA MET A 358 17.96 11.68 14.70
C MET A 358 17.00 11.71 15.91
N LEU A 359 17.43 11.20 17.07
CA LEU A 359 16.62 11.27 18.29
C LEU A 359 16.68 12.68 18.88
N PRO A 360 15.53 13.29 19.23
CA PRO A 360 15.50 14.51 20.02
C PRO A 360 16.27 14.35 21.35
N PRO A 361 17.06 15.35 21.81
CA PRO A 361 17.91 15.21 22.98
C PRO A 361 17.19 14.76 24.26
N ASP A 362 15.98 15.25 24.50
CA ASP A 362 15.19 14.92 25.71
C ASP A 362 14.83 13.42 25.79
N MET A 363 14.78 12.73 24.63
CA MET A 363 14.42 11.30 24.54
C MET A 363 15.53 10.33 24.99
N TYR A 364 16.68 10.83 25.42
CA TYR A 364 17.77 10.00 25.97
C TYR A 364 17.62 9.75 27.48
N ASN A 365 17.07 10.71 28.23
CA ASN A 365 17.10 10.71 29.69
C ASN A 365 15.71 10.51 30.33
N GLU A 366 14.64 10.88 29.63
CA GLU A 366 13.26 10.78 30.15
C GLU A 366 12.57 9.47 29.69
N SER A 367 11.64 8.95 30.49
CA SER A 367 10.85 7.77 30.14
C SER A 367 9.85 8.09 29.02
N MET A 368 9.99 7.45 27.86
CA MET A 368 9.11 7.68 26.71
C MET A 368 7.91 6.72 26.68
N SER A 369 6.88 7.08 25.90
CA SER A 369 5.78 6.19 25.53
C SER A 369 5.67 6.07 24.00
N ALA A 370 4.96 5.05 23.51
CA ALA A 370 4.72 4.89 22.08
C ALA A 370 3.96 6.08 21.47
N ASP A 371 3.00 6.68 22.19
CA ASP A 371 2.26 7.87 21.70
C ASP A 371 3.17 9.10 21.53
N ILE A 372 4.12 9.31 22.44
CA ILE A 372 5.13 10.38 22.31
C ILE A 372 5.99 10.14 21.07
N LEU A 373 6.44 8.90 20.84
CA LEU A 373 7.23 8.54 19.65
C LEU A 373 6.44 8.71 18.33
N LEU A 374 5.11 8.53 18.35
CA LEU A 374 4.22 8.82 17.22
C LEU A 374 3.92 10.31 17.02
N ALA A 375 4.03 11.13 18.07
CA ALA A 375 3.70 12.56 18.03
C ALA A 375 4.90 13.42 17.66
N THR A 376 6.06 13.15 18.25
CA THR A 376 7.25 13.98 18.09
C THR A 376 7.91 13.72 16.73
N PRO A 377 8.28 14.76 15.96
CA PRO A 377 9.10 14.59 14.76
C PRO A 377 10.50 14.07 15.14
N ALA A 378 11.10 13.25 14.28
CA ALA A 378 12.54 13.01 14.39
C ALA A 378 13.32 14.31 14.11
N MET A 379 14.59 14.38 14.48
CA MET A 379 15.49 15.46 14.06
C MET A 379 16.01 15.20 12.63
N GLN A 380 16.28 16.24 11.85
CA GLN A 380 16.94 16.08 10.55
C GLN A 380 18.38 15.57 10.75
N GLN A 381 19.16 16.30 11.56
CA GLN A 381 20.47 15.90 12.06
C GLN A 381 20.67 16.55 13.44
N THR A 382 20.99 15.75 14.47
CA THR A 382 21.42 16.20 15.81
C THR A 382 22.68 15.46 16.22
N PHE A 383 23.75 16.20 16.46
CA PHE A 383 24.92 15.68 17.17
C PHE A 383 24.68 15.86 18.67
N ILE A 384 24.44 14.75 19.38
CA ILE A 384 24.08 14.70 20.81
C ILE A 384 24.94 15.69 21.63
N PRO A 385 24.36 16.68 22.34
CA PRO A 385 25.12 17.70 23.07
C PRO A 385 26.05 17.13 24.14
N GLU A 386 27.24 17.72 24.33
CA GLU A 386 28.20 17.28 25.36
C GLU A 386 27.62 17.33 26.78
N HIS A 387 26.65 18.21 27.03
CA HIS A 387 26.08 18.50 28.34
C HIS A 387 25.20 17.36 28.91
N MET A 388 24.90 16.33 28.10
CA MET A 388 24.06 15.19 28.49
C MET A 388 24.85 13.95 28.92
N SER A 389 26.19 14.02 28.95
CA SER A 389 27.04 12.91 29.40
C SER A 389 27.39 13.01 30.90
N PHE A 390 27.37 11.87 31.59
CA PHE A 390 27.93 11.77 32.94
C PHE A 390 29.44 12.04 32.93
N ASN A 391 29.96 12.63 34.01
CA ASN A 391 31.38 12.99 34.12
C ASN A 391 32.29 11.78 33.82
N ASN A 392 33.16 11.94 32.81
CA ASN A 392 34.17 10.99 32.29
C ASN A 392 33.71 9.90 31.30
N GLU A 393 32.46 9.88 30.83
CA GLU A 393 32.01 8.90 29.82
C GLU A 393 32.09 9.42 28.35
N TRP A 394 32.14 8.49 27.39
CA TRP A 394 32.12 8.79 25.94
C TRP A 394 30.69 9.06 25.47
N THR A 395 30.50 9.96 24.50
CA THR A 395 29.17 10.10 23.86
C THR A 395 28.93 8.89 22.93
N PRO A 396 27.67 8.50 22.64
CA PRO A 396 27.38 7.36 21.78
C PRO A 396 28.03 7.45 20.39
N ILE A 397 28.10 8.66 19.81
CA ILE A 397 28.72 8.88 18.49
C ILE A 397 30.26 8.92 18.60
N SER A 398 30.83 9.57 19.63
CA SER A 398 32.30 9.57 19.78
C SER A 398 32.86 8.17 20.09
N LEU A 399 32.09 7.35 20.82
CA LEU A 399 32.34 5.92 20.99
C LEU A 399 32.22 5.14 19.67
N ALA A 400 31.22 5.44 18.82
CA ALA A 400 31.05 4.78 17.52
C ALA A 400 32.24 5.05 16.57
N ILE A 401 32.72 6.30 16.49
CA ILE A 401 33.93 6.67 15.74
C ILE A 401 35.15 5.88 16.27
N GLN A 402 35.34 5.87 17.59
CA GLN A 402 36.48 5.17 18.20
C GLN A 402 36.41 3.65 17.99
N ARG A 403 35.20 3.06 18.02
CA ARG A 403 34.95 1.66 17.65
C ARG A 403 35.26 1.40 16.18
N GLY A 404 34.86 2.29 15.26
CA GLY A 404 35.21 2.18 13.83
C GLY A 404 36.72 2.06 13.61
N ARG A 405 37.53 2.88 14.30
CA ARG A 405 38.99 2.83 14.23
C ARG A 405 39.60 1.59 14.90
N ASP A 406 39.03 1.14 16.02
CA ASP A 406 39.40 -0.11 16.72
C ASP A 406 39.07 -1.37 15.90
N HIS A 407 37.98 -1.32 15.15
CA HIS A 407 37.47 -2.39 14.27
C HIS A 407 38.11 -2.38 12.88
N GLY A 408 39.05 -1.46 12.61
CA GLY A 408 39.67 -1.33 11.28
C GLY A 408 38.64 -1.05 10.18
N VAL A 409 37.55 -0.34 10.49
CA VAL A 409 36.58 0.06 9.46
C VAL A 409 37.26 1.06 8.52
N PRO A 410 37.26 0.81 7.20
CA PRO A 410 37.96 1.69 6.29
C PRO A 410 37.36 3.08 6.19
N ALA A 411 38.14 4.02 5.67
CA ALA A 411 37.70 5.39 5.51
C ALA A 411 36.56 5.53 4.49
N TYR A 412 35.79 6.60 4.67
CA TYR A 412 34.56 6.92 3.93
C TYR A 412 34.68 6.74 2.41
N HIS A 413 35.79 7.17 1.80
CA HIS A 413 36.02 7.05 0.36
C HIS A 413 35.96 5.61 -0.19
N LYS A 414 36.34 4.60 0.60
CA LYS A 414 36.30 3.20 0.14
C LYS A 414 34.86 2.69 0.08
N ALA A 415 33.98 3.18 0.96
CA ALA A 415 32.55 2.87 0.92
C ALA A 415 31.84 3.56 -0.25
N ILE A 416 32.20 4.82 -0.55
CA ILE A 416 31.76 5.50 -1.78
C ILE A 416 32.10 4.65 -3.01
N ASN A 417 33.38 4.27 -3.18
CA ASN A 417 33.82 3.50 -4.35
C ASN A 417 33.10 2.14 -4.47
N LEU A 418 32.77 1.48 -3.36
CA LEU A 418 31.96 0.26 -3.33
C LEU A 418 30.54 0.51 -3.87
N CYS A 419 29.90 1.58 -3.41
CA CYS A 419 28.53 1.92 -3.78
C CYS A 419 28.42 2.39 -5.24
N GLU A 420 29.30 3.29 -5.69
CA GLU A 420 29.37 3.74 -7.09
C GLU A 420 29.52 2.57 -8.07
N THR A 421 30.46 1.65 -7.77
CA THR A 421 30.69 0.45 -8.59
C THR A 421 29.43 -0.43 -8.66
N ARG A 422 28.67 -0.54 -7.57
CA ARG A 422 27.44 -1.34 -7.51
C ARG A 422 26.29 -0.75 -8.33
N PHE A 423 26.23 0.57 -8.49
CA PHE A 423 25.25 1.26 -9.35
C PHE A 423 25.73 1.45 -10.80
N GLY A 424 26.88 0.87 -11.18
CA GLY A 424 27.41 0.91 -12.54
C GLY A 424 28.13 2.21 -12.91
N ALA A 425 28.40 3.07 -11.92
CA ALA A 425 29.22 4.27 -12.08
C ALA A 425 30.72 3.93 -12.03
N LYS A 426 31.57 4.86 -12.47
CA LYS A 426 33.03 4.70 -12.40
C LYS A 426 33.52 5.07 -10.99
N PRO A 427 34.31 4.23 -10.31
CA PRO A 427 34.92 4.60 -9.04
C PRO A 427 35.93 5.74 -9.24
N PHE A 428 36.08 6.59 -8.22
CA PHE A 428 36.89 7.82 -8.26
C PHE A 428 38.41 7.55 -8.11
N GLY A 429 38.79 6.29 -7.90
CA GLY A 429 40.18 5.85 -7.79
C GLY A 429 40.69 5.84 -6.35
N ALA A 430 42.02 5.85 -6.20
CA ALA A 430 42.71 5.64 -4.93
C ALA A 430 43.07 6.93 -4.16
N LYS A 431 42.73 8.11 -4.71
CA LYS A 431 42.88 9.41 -4.07
C LYS A 431 41.70 10.31 -4.40
N LEU A 432 41.31 11.17 -3.47
CA LEU A 432 40.23 12.16 -3.63
C LEU A 432 40.68 13.53 -3.15
N SER A 433 40.04 14.57 -3.69
CA SER A 433 40.08 15.92 -3.12
C SER A 433 38.81 16.19 -2.30
N PHE A 434 38.83 17.24 -1.46
CA PHE A 434 37.61 17.72 -0.82
C PHE A 434 36.60 18.29 -1.83
N ASP A 435 37.05 18.82 -2.97
CA ASP A 435 36.16 19.34 -4.02
C ASP A 435 35.35 18.21 -4.70
N ASP A 436 35.92 17.01 -4.85
CA ASP A 436 35.20 15.82 -5.37
C ASP A 436 33.99 15.42 -4.50
N MET A 437 33.95 15.86 -3.23
CA MET A 437 32.85 15.54 -2.32
C MET A 437 31.53 16.24 -2.65
N GLU A 438 31.57 17.31 -3.45
CA GLU A 438 30.34 17.98 -3.92
C GLU A 438 29.49 17.05 -4.79
N TYR A 439 30.10 16.09 -5.50
CA TYR A 439 29.41 15.05 -6.27
C TYR A 439 28.51 14.16 -5.39
N PHE A 440 28.93 13.87 -4.16
CA PHE A 440 28.17 13.05 -3.19
C PHE A 440 27.20 13.88 -2.34
N GLY A 441 26.89 15.10 -2.77
CA GLY A 441 25.92 15.98 -2.11
C GLY A 441 26.44 16.64 -0.82
N LEU A 442 27.75 16.70 -0.58
CA LEU A 442 28.28 17.56 0.48
C LEU A 442 28.24 19.01 0.01
N SER A 443 27.34 19.82 0.60
CA SER A 443 27.27 21.25 0.30
C SER A 443 28.56 21.96 0.68
N ARG A 444 28.88 23.07 0.01
CA ARG A 444 30.08 23.87 0.28
C ARG A 444 30.27 24.22 1.76
N ALA A 445 29.19 24.50 2.49
CA ALA A 445 29.24 24.75 3.93
C ALA A 445 29.65 23.49 4.73
N LYS A 446 29.03 22.34 4.46
CA LYS A 446 29.39 21.05 5.08
C LYS A 446 30.83 20.64 4.77
N ARG A 447 31.29 20.90 3.55
CA ARG A 447 32.69 20.64 3.14
C ARG A 447 33.69 21.46 3.97
N THR A 448 33.48 22.76 4.15
CA THR A 448 34.38 23.59 4.98
C THR A 448 34.41 23.13 6.45
N VAL A 449 33.32 22.57 6.97
CA VAL A 449 33.32 21.92 8.30
C VAL A 449 34.19 20.66 8.27
N MET A 450 34.09 19.80 7.25
CA MET A 450 34.92 18.61 7.10
C MET A 450 36.42 18.92 6.98
N GLU A 451 36.78 19.91 6.16
CA GLU A 451 38.15 20.44 5.99
C GLU A 451 38.72 21.00 7.30
N SER A 452 37.88 21.46 8.23
CA SER A 452 38.31 21.92 9.56
C SER A 452 38.60 20.78 10.55
N MET A 453 38.21 19.55 10.24
CA MET A 453 38.33 18.38 11.12
C MET A 453 39.39 17.36 10.64
N TYR A 454 39.46 17.10 9.34
CA TYR A 454 40.38 16.14 8.73
C TYR A 454 41.32 16.86 7.76
N GLN A 455 42.61 16.51 7.76
CA GLN A 455 43.58 17.15 6.85
C GLN A 455 43.55 16.53 5.45
N GLU A 456 43.25 15.24 5.34
CA GLU A 456 43.14 14.50 4.09
C GLU A 456 41.74 13.85 3.95
N PRO A 457 41.09 13.90 2.77
CA PRO A 457 39.83 13.20 2.47
C PRO A 457 39.82 11.72 2.84
N GLU A 458 40.96 11.06 2.68
CA GLU A 458 41.13 9.64 2.89
C GLU A 458 41.17 9.23 4.36
N ASP A 459 41.21 10.19 5.29
CA ASP A 459 41.18 9.93 6.74
C ASP A 459 39.78 10.01 7.36
N ILE A 460 38.78 10.47 6.61
CA ILE A 460 37.40 10.66 7.08
C ILE A 460 36.80 9.33 7.55
N ASP A 461 36.33 9.31 8.81
CA ASP A 461 35.64 8.15 9.37
C ASP A 461 34.30 7.91 8.68
N LEU A 462 33.99 6.65 8.34
CA LEU A 462 32.82 6.26 7.54
C LEU A 462 31.49 6.89 8.02
N LEU A 463 31.23 6.80 9.33
CA LEU A 463 30.04 7.39 9.96
C LEU A 463 29.96 8.91 9.73
N ILE A 464 31.08 9.62 9.82
CA ILE A 464 31.11 11.09 9.69
C ILE A 464 30.92 11.52 8.24
N GLY A 465 31.54 10.84 7.29
CA GLY A 465 31.30 11.07 5.87
C GLY A 465 29.83 10.84 5.50
N GLY A 466 29.28 9.69 5.86
CA GLY A 466 27.89 9.32 5.57
C GLY A 466 26.82 10.20 6.26
N LEU A 467 27.11 10.73 7.46
CA LEU A 467 26.25 11.72 8.11
C LEU A 467 26.32 13.10 7.43
N MET A 468 27.43 13.43 6.77
CA MET A 468 27.61 14.73 6.12
C MET A 468 27.07 14.77 4.68
N GLU A 469 26.79 13.62 4.05
CA GLU A 469 26.02 13.56 2.81
C GLU A 469 24.66 14.29 2.92
N THR A 470 24.10 14.68 1.78
CA THR A 470 22.70 15.16 1.71
C THR A 470 21.80 13.98 1.37
N PRO A 471 20.68 13.75 2.11
CA PRO A 471 19.76 12.67 1.81
C PRO A 471 19.20 12.73 0.39
N ALA A 472 19.09 11.57 -0.26
CA ALA A 472 18.45 11.47 -1.57
C ALA A 472 16.93 11.64 -1.45
N LEU A 473 16.26 12.04 -2.54
CA LEU A 473 14.81 12.26 -2.55
C LEU A 473 14.06 10.98 -2.14
N GLY A 474 13.24 11.09 -1.09
CA GLY A 474 12.48 9.95 -0.54
C GLY A 474 13.27 9.03 0.40
N THR A 475 14.50 9.41 0.78
CA THR A 475 15.35 8.69 1.74
C THR A 475 15.66 9.56 2.95
N VAL A 476 16.17 8.95 4.02
CA VAL A 476 16.51 9.63 5.28
C VAL A 476 18.01 9.90 5.43
N PHE A 477 18.86 9.07 4.83
CA PHE A 477 20.32 9.23 4.83
C PHE A 477 20.85 9.48 3.43
N GLY A 478 22.13 9.88 3.34
CA GLY A 478 22.81 10.01 2.06
C GLY A 478 23.01 8.69 1.31
N PRO A 479 23.51 8.76 0.06
CA PRO A 479 23.69 7.60 -0.81
C PRO A 479 24.55 6.48 -0.20
N THR A 480 25.65 6.81 0.49
CA THR A 480 26.57 5.81 1.05
C THR A 480 25.93 5.01 2.17
N LEU A 481 25.31 5.66 3.16
CA LEU A 481 24.65 4.93 4.26
C LEU A 481 23.44 4.13 3.76
N THR A 482 22.67 4.70 2.83
CA THR A 482 21.54 4.02 2.17
C THR A 482 22.00 2.75 1.45
N CYS A 483 23.06 2.83 0.66
CA CYS A 483 23.69 1.69 -0.01
C CYS A 483 24.13 0.60 0.98
N LEU A 484 24.89 0.97 2.03
CA LEU A 484 25.39 0.00 3.01
C LEU A 484 24.27 -0.73 3.76
N LEU A 485 23.21 -0.01 4.15
CA LEU A 485 22.02 -0.60 4.78
C LEU A 485 21.29 -1.54 3.80
N ALA A 486 21.08 -1.13 2.54
CA ALA A 486 20.44 -1.97 1.53
C ALA A 486 21.19 -3.30 1.32
N ILE A 487 22.52 -3.28 1.28
CA ILE A 487 23.35 -4.49 1.18
C ILE A 487 23.15 -5.41 2.40
N GLN A 488 23.13 -4.84 3.61
CA GLN A 488 22.96 -5.61 4.84
C GLN A 488 21.60 -6.33 4.90
N PHE A 489 20.50 -5.61 4.64
CA PHE A 489 19.15 -6.19 4.69
C PHE A 489 18.93 -7.20 3.55
N ALA A 490 19.49 -6.97 2.36
CA ALA A 490 19.48 -7.96 1.28
C ALA A 490 20.22 -9.26 1.67
N ASN A 491 21.37 -9.15 2.34
CA ASN A 491 22.11 -10.31 2.84
C ASN A 491 21.35 -11.04 3.96
N MET A 492 20.74 -10.33 4.91
CA MET A 492 19.93 -10.94 5.97
C MET A 492 18.81 -11.81 5.38
N ARG A 493 17.98 -11.24 4.50
CA ARG A 493 16.82 -11.94 3.94
C ARG A 493 17.20 -13.19 3.13
N SER A 494 18.28 -13.11 2.35
CA SER A 494 18.75 -14.23 1.51
C SER A 494 19.62 -15.26 2.24
N SER A 495 20.10 -14.96 3.45
CA SER A 495 20.90 -15.90 4.27
C SER A 495 20.18 -16.45 5.50
N ASP A 496 19.00 -15.93 5.84
CA ASP A 496 18.19 -16.39 6.97
C ASP A 496 17.20 -17.51 6.57
N ARG A 497 17.45 -18.73 7.05
CA ARG A 497 16.55 -19.88 6.87
C ARG A 497 15.17 -19.67 7.49
N PHE A 498 15.09 -18.93 8.60
CA PHE A 498 13.84 -18.63 9.31
C PHE A 498 13.29 -17.24 8.94
N TRP A 499 13.66 -16.67 7.78
CA TRP A 499 12.94 -15.55 7.20
C TRP A 499 11.46 -15.91 7.05
N TYR A 500 10.55 -15.06 7.55
CA TYR A 500 9.16 -15.45 7.76
C TYR A 500 8.45 -15.93 6.48
N GLU A 501 8.79 -15.40 5.30
CA GLU A 501 8.18 -15.80 4.02
C GLU A 501 8.73 -17.09 3.40
N ASN A 502 9.79 -17.71 3.96
CA ASN A 502 10.42 -18.90 3.35
C ASN A 502 9.47 -20.12 3.34
N ASP A 503 9.46 -20.86 2.23
CA ASP A 503 8.88 -22.22 2.19
C ASP A 503 9.93 -23.28 2.51
N LEU A 504 10.35 -23.32 3.78
CA LEU A 504 11.32 -24.31 4.29
C LEU A 504 10.72 -25.05 5.50
N PRO A 505 9.97 -26.15 5.29
CA PRO A 505 9.43 -26.98 6.37
C PRO A 505 10.55 -27.56 7.26
N PRO A 506 10.30 -27.75 8.58
CA PRO A 506 9.07 -27.46 9.31
C PRO A 506 8.96 -25.98 9.76
N SER A 507 9.91 -25.11 9.40
CA SER A 507 9.97 -23.71 9.81
C SER A 507 9.06 -22.75 9.03
N SER A 508 8.52 -23.15 7.87
CA SER A 508 7.63 -22.32 7.05
C SER A 508 6.29 -22.00 7.73
N LEU A 509 5.80 -20.79 7.48
CA LEU A 509 4.41 -20.40 7.78
C LEU A 509 3.49 -20.88 6.64
N SER A 510 2.24 -21.20 6.94
CA SER A 510 1.24 -21.46 5.90
C SER A 510 0.93 -20.17 5.10
N LEU A 511 0.29 -20.29 3.94
CA LEU A 511 -0.10 -19.10 3.16
C LEU A 511 -1.07 -18.19 3.93
N ASP A 512 -1.99 -18.77 4.71
CA ASP A 512 -2.96 -18.02 5.51
C ASP A 512 -2.28 -17.30 6.68
N GLN A 513 -1.33 -17.97 7.35
CA GLN A 513 -0.46 -17.36 8.36
C GLN A 513 0.36 -16.20 7.77
N LEU A 514 0.87 -16.35 6.55
CA LEU A 514 1.56 -15.27 5.84
C LEU A 514 0.63 -14.12 5.46
N GLN A 515 -0.60 -14.39 5.03
CA GLN A 515 -1.59 -13.35 4.73
C GLN A 515 -1.97 -12.55 5.98
N ALA A 516 -2.10 -13.21 7.14
CA ALA A 516 -2.32 -12.54 8.42
C ALA A 516 -1.14 -11.63 8.81
N ILE A 517 0.11 -12.12 8.76
CA ILE A 517 1.31 -11.30 9.05
C ILE A 517 1.43 -10.12 8.06
N ARG A 518 1.11 -10.32 6.78
CA ARG A 518 1.18 -9.27 5.73
C ARG A 518 0.19 -8.12 5.91
N ARG A 519 -0.79 -8.25 6.80
CA ARG A 519 -1.74 -7.17 7.18
C ARG A 519 -1.27 -6.38 8.40
N VAL A 520 -0.25 -6.86 9.12
CA VAL A 520 0.24 -6.20 10.34
C VAL A 520 0.89 -4.88 10.00
N THR A 521 0.51 -3.84 10.73
CA THR A 521 1.20 -2.54 10.78
C THR A 521 1.70 -2.27 12.18
N LEU A 522 2.74 -1.45 12.31
CA LEU A 522 3.19 -0.98 13.63
C LEU A 522 2.07 -0.22 14.36
N ALA A 523 1.27 0.57 13.63
CA ALA A 523 0.12 1.27 14.21
C ALA A 523 -0.93 0.31 14.80
N GLY A 524 -1.26 -0.77 14.10
CA GLY A 524 -2.16 -1.81 14.60
C GLY A 524 -1.59 -2.54 15.83
N LEU A 525 -0.29 -2.87 15.83
CA LEU A 525 0.39 -3.50 16.97
C LEU A 525 0.34 -2.61 18.22
N LEU A 526 0.62 -1.30 18.09
CA LEU A 526 0.56 -0.35 19.21
C LEU A 526 -0.86 -0.19 19.79
N CYS A 527 -1.88 -0.34 18.95
CA CYS A 527 -3.28 -0.32 19.34
C CYS A 527 -3.70 -1.59 20.10
N GLU A 528 -3.29 -2.76 19.59
CA GLU A 528 -3.55 -4.06 20.23
C GLU A 528 -2.92 -4.18 21.62
N THR A 529 -1.70 -3.63 21.83
CA THR A 529 -1.06 -3.58 23.15
C THR A 529 -1.66 -2.57 24.12
N ARG A 530 -2.62 -1.74 23.65
CA ARG A 530 -3.26 -0.63 24.38
C ARG A 530 -2.28 0.44 24.88
N ASP A 531 -1.11 0.55 24.26
CA ASP A 531 -0.12 1.59 24.56
C ASP A 531 -0.47 2.95 23.93
N VAL A 532 -1.38 2.95 22.93
CA VAL A 532 -1.95 4.16 22.33
C VAL A 532 -3.47 4.01 22.19
N GLN A 533 -4.19 5.14 22.21
CA GLN A 533 -5.64 5.17 21.92
C GLN A 533 -5.95 5.55 20.46
N ARG A 534 -5.03 6.30 19.85
CA ARG A 534 -5.12 6.77 18.47
C ARG A 534 -3.73 6.74 17.84
N ALA A 535 -3.64 6.26 16.61
CA ALA A 535 -2.39 6.20 15.86
C ALA A 535 -2.62 6.56 14.39
N GLN A 536 -1.62 7.15 13.75
CA GLN A 536 -1.60 7.28 12.30
C GLN A 536 -1.23 5.94 11.64
N PRO A 537 -1.87 5.51 10.53
CA PRO A 537 -1.63 4.20 9.92
C PRO A 537 -0.17 3.88 9.59
N ARG A 538 0.62 4.88 9.16
CA ARG A 538 2.06 4.75 8.91
C ARG A 538 2.82 5.39 10.07
N ALA A 539 3.16 4.58 11.07
CA ALA A 539 3.69 5.02 12.37
C ALA A 539 4.99 5.85 12.27
N PHE A 540 5.86 5.52 11.31
CA PHE A 540 7.13 6.20 11.05
C PHE A 540 7.00 7.54 10.30
N ILE A 541 5.85 7.80 9.69
CA ILE A 541 5.57 9.04 8.94
C ILE A 541 4.77 9.96 9.85
N ARG A 542 5.03 11.27 9.76
CA ARG A 542 4.25 12.27 10.51
C ARG A 542 2.77 12.21 10.11
N GLU A 543 1.92 12.65 11.03
CA GLU A 543 0.50 12.74 10.76
C GLU A 543 0.21 13.68 9.58
N ASP A 544 -0.73 13.27 8.74
CA ASP A 544 -1.23 14.06 7.62
C ASP A 544 -2.75 13.90 7.56
N PRO A 545 -3.57 14.98 7.64
CA PRO A 545 -5.03 14.86 7.76
C PRO A 545 -5.77 14.12 6.64
N TYR A 546 -5.11 13.73 5.54
CA TYR A 546 -5.74 13.10 4.38
C TYR A 546 -5.15 11.71 4.07
N LEU A 547 -3.82 11.55 4.17
CA LEU A 547 -3.11 10.32 3.80
C LEU A 547 -2.53 9.54 4.99
N ASN A 548 -2.43 10.15 6.17
CA ASN A 548 -1.85 9.53 7.38
C ASN A 548 -2.46 10.14 8.66
N ALA A 549 -3.78 10.25 8.73
CA ALA A 549 -4.46 10.88 9.87
C ALA A 549 -4.48 9.93 11.08
N ARG A 550 -4.40 10.47 12.30
CA ARG A 550 -4.58 9.67 13.53
C ARG A 550 -5.99 9.10 13.62
N LEU A 551 -6.13 7.79 13.41
CA LEU A 551 -7.39 7.05 13.56
C LEU A 551 -7.57 6.57 15.00
N ASN A 552 -8.80 6.21 15.38
CA ASN A 552 -9.02 5.47 16.62
C ASN A 552 -8.55 4.02 16.44
N CYS A 553 -8.06 3.39 17.51
CA CYS A 553 -7.53 2.03 17.44
C CYS A 553 -8.54 0.98 16.95
N GLU A 554 -9.84 1.18 17.17
CA GLU A 554 -10.93 0.34 16.61
C GLU A 554 -10.97 0.32 15.07
N GLN A 555 -10.31 1.29 14.41
CA GLN A 555 -10.25 1.44 12.95
C GLN A 555 -8.93 0.92 12.35
N LEU A 556 -8.02 0.40 13.19
CA LEU A 556 -6.72 -0.13 12.79
C LEU A 556 -6.69 -1.63 13.07
N ALA A 557 -6.56 -2.44 12.01
CA ALA A 557 -6.55 -3.90 12.16
C ALA A 557 -5.27 -4.38 12.87
N GLY A 558 -5.47 -5.20 13.92
CA GLY A 558 -4.42 -5.98 14.55
C GLY A 558 -4.08 -7.26 13.78
N LEU A 559 -3.22 -8.10 14.37
CA LEU A 559 -2.93 -9.44 13.85
C LEU A 559 -4.10 -10.39 14.15
N ASP A 560 -4.72 -10.93 13.10
CA ASP A 560 -5.61 -12.08 13.21
C ASP A 560 -4.80 -13.38 13.39
N LEU A 561 -5.19 -14.18 14.39
CA LEU A 561 -4.53 -15.44 14.76
C LEU A 561 -5.36 -16.68 14.43
N THR A 562 -6.52 -16.55 13.78
CA THR A 562 -7.35 -17.69 13.33
C THR A 562 -6.54 -18.72 12.54
N ALA A 563 -5.62 -18.28 11.68
CA ALA A 563 -4.72 -19.15 10.91
C ALA A 563 -3.67 -19.94 11.74
N TRP A 564 -3.62 -19.77 13.07
CA TRP A 564 -2.82 -20.58 13.99
C TRP A 564 -3.65 -21.60 14.78
N GLN A 565 -4.97 -21.66 14.57
CA GLN A 565 -5.79 -22.72 15.14
C GLN A 565 -5.35 -24.09 14.59
N SER A 566 -5.07 -25.05 15.47
CA SER A 566 -4.82 -26.43 15.06
C SER A 566 -6.10 -27.06 14.54
N GLU A 567 -6.00 -27.80 13.43
CA GLU A 567 -7.09 -28.65 12.94
C GLU A 567 -7.56 -29.57 14.07
N GLN A 568 -8.82 -29.44 14.47
CA GLN A 568 -9.52 -30.59 15.04
C GLN A 568 -9.62 -31.65 13.94
N PRO A 569 -9.65 -32.95 14.28
CA PRO A 569 -10.00 -33.97 13.31
C PRO A 569 -11.47 -33.82 12.95
N ASP A 570 -11.76 -32.92 12.02
CA ASP A 570 -13.12 -32.63 11.56
C ASP A 570 -13.69 -33.90 10.95
N LEU A 571 -14.66 -34.46 11.67
CA LEU A 571 -15.68 -35.31 11.08
C LEU A 571 -16.31 -34.49 9.96
N VAL A 572 -16.22 -35.02 8.73
CA VAL A 572 -16.86 -34.41 7.57
C VAL A 572 -18.38 -34.53 7.74
N GLU A 573 -18.99 -33.56 8.41
CA GLU A 573 -20.42 -33.32 8.31
C GLU A 573 -20.68 -32.68 6.95
N GLU A 574 -21.14 -33.49 6.01
CA GLU A 574 -21.76 -33.00 4.78
C GLU A 574 -22.94 -32.10 5.18
N TYR A 575 -22.81 -30.80 4.93
CA TYR A 575 -23.94 -29.88 4.98
C TYR A 575 -24.94 -30.27 3.88
N MET A 576 -25.90 -31.13 4.23
CA MET A 576 -27.13 -31.27 3.46
C MET A 576 -27.80 -29.90 3.39
N GLN A 577 -28.09 -29.45 2.17
CA GLN A 577 -28.92 -28.27 1.96
C GLN A 577 -30.36 -28.66 2.30
N ASP A 578 -30.84 -28.25 3.49
CA ASP A 578 -32.27 -28.28 3.78
C ASP A 578 -32.99 -27.39 2.75
N GLU A 579 -33.87 -27.99 1.95
CA GLU A 579 -34.78 -27.26 1.10
C GLU A 579 -35.67 -26.38 1.98
N GLN A 580 -35.52 -25.06 1.89
CA GLN A 580 -36.48 -24.14 2.51
C GLN A 580 -37.86 -24.40 1.89
N PRO A 581 -38.91 -24.59 2.70
CA PRO A 581 -40.26 -24.78 2.17
C PRO A 581 -40.66 -23.53 1.37
N THR A 582 -41.14 -23.76 0.15
CA THR A 582 -41.72 -22.71 -0.68
C THR A 582 -42.79 -21.94 0.10
N PRO A 583 -42.79 -20.59 0.09
CA PRO A 583 -43.83 -19.83 0.75
C PRO A 583 -45.21 -20.23 0.22
N PRO A 584 -46.25 -20.35 1.06
CA PRO A 584 -47.61 -20.72 0.65
C PRO A 584 -48.29 -19.71 -0.30
N GLU A 585 -47.58 -18.64 -0.67
CA GLU A 585 -47.96 -17.70 -1.73
C GLU A 585 -47.72 -18.21 -3.15
N PHE A 586 -46.76 -19.13 -3.36
CA PHE A 586 -46.54 -19.72 -4.69
C PHE A 586 -47.62 -20.75 -5.07
N GLU A 587 -48.35 -21.33 -4.11
CA GLU A 587 -49.50 -22.20 -4.40
C GLU A 587 -50.73 -21.44 -4.93
N GLU A 588 -50.84 -20.11 -4.70
CA GLU A 588 -51.93 -19.29 -5.25
C GLU A 588 -51.61 -18.76 -6.68
N LEU A 589 -50.38 -18.93 -7.18
CA LEU A 589 -49.93 -18.52 -8.51
C LEU A 589 -50.13 -19.64 -9.55
N ASN A 590 -51.35 -19.80 -10.06
CA ASN A 590 -51.59 -20.70 -11.19
C ASN A 590 -51.17 -20.09 -12.54
N MET A 591 -50.88 -20.94 -13.53
CA MET A 591 -50.44 -20.50 -14.87
C MET A 591 -51.49 -19.65 -15.61
N ASP A 592 -52.78 -19.79 -15.31
CA ASP A 592 -53.84 -18.98 -15.93
C ASP A 592 -53.81 -17.52 -15.45
N VAL A 593 -53.53 -17.28 -14.16
CA VAL A 593 -53.39 -15.93 -13.59
C VAL A 593 -52.20 -15.22 -14.21
N ILE A 594 -51.07 -15.92 -14.37
CA ILE A 594 -49.87 -15.40 -15.05
C ILE A 594 -50.19 -15.09 -16.53
N ALA A 595 -50.81 -16.03 -17.25
CA ALA A 595 -51.19 -15.83 -18.65
C ALA A 595 -52.19 -14.68 -18.85
N GLN A 596 -53.16 -14.50 -17.95
CA GLN A 596 -54.10 -13.37 -17.99
C GLN A 596 -53.40 -12.04 -17.74
N ALA A 597 -52.50 -11.97 -16.74
CA ALA A 597 -51.73 -10.77 -16.44
C ALA A 597 -50.81 -10.37 -17.62
N LEU A 598 -50.12 -11.34 -18.24
CA LEU A 598 -49.28 -11.11 -19.42
C LEU A 598 -50.08 -10.58 -20.62
N ASN A 599 -51.25 -11.16 -20.91
CA ASN A 599 -52.13 -10.67 -21.98
C ASN A 599 -52.63 -9.24 -21.72
N LYS A 600 -52.98 -8.92 -20.47
CA LYS A 600 -53.41 -7.57 -20.07
C LYS A 600 -52.27 -6.55 -20.12
N ALA A 601 -51.06 -6.94 -19.72
CA ALA A 601 -49.85 -6.13 -19.87
C ALA A 601 -49.54 -5.83 -21.35
N LYS A 602 -49.76 -6.80 -22.25
CA LYS A 602 -49.61 -6.61 -23.70
C LYS A 602 -50.61 -5.58 -24.26
N SER A 603 -51.86 -5.58 -23.80
CA SER A 603 -52.85 -4.54 -24.16
C SER A 603 -52.38 -3.16 -23.68
N LYS A 604 -52.05 -3.04 -22.39
CA LYS A 604 -51.57 -1.80 -21.77
C LYS A 604 -50.34 -1.23 -22.45
N LEU A 605 -49.39 -2.08 -22.86
CA LEU A 605 -48.19 -1.64 -23.59
C LEU A 605 -48.53 -1.04 -24.95
N ASN A 606 -49.48 -1.62 -25.68
CA ASN A 606 -49.95 -1.10 -26.97
C ASN A 606 -50.72 0.21 -26.80
N GLU A 607 -51.63 0.28 -25.82
CA GLU A 607 -52.36 1.51 -25.44
C GLU A 607 -51.38 2.64 -25.10
N ARG A 608 -50.36 2.35 -24.28
CA ARG A 608 -49.31 3.31 -23.91
C ARG A 608 -48.51 3.80 -25.11
N LYS A 609 -48.07 2.91 -26.02
CA LYS A 609 -47.38 3.30 -27.26
C LYS A 609 -48.24 4.20 -28.16
N GLN A 610 -49.55 3.94 -28.21
CA GLN A 610 -50.49 4.78 -28.97
C GLN A 610 -50.65 6.18 -28.34
N GLN A 611 -50.71 6.26 -27.01
CA GLN A 611 -50.74 7.53 -26.27
C GLN A 611 -49.44 8.34 -26.44
N GLU A 612 -48.28 7.70 -26.29
CA GLU A 612 -46.96 8.32 -26.51
C GLU A 612 -46.83 8.85 -27.95
N TYR A 613 -47.34 8.13 -28.95
CA TYR A 613 -47.34 8.60 -30.34
C TYR A 613 -48.26 9.82 -30.55
N GLN A 614 -49.46 9.81 -29.97
CA GLN A 614 -50.39 10.95 -30.04
C GLN A 614 -49.84 12.20 -29.34
N ALA A 615 -49.20 12.04 -28.18
CA ALA A 615 -48.52 13.13 -27.47
C ALA A 615 -47.37 13.69 -28.31
N TRP A 616 -46.53 12.82 -28.88
CA TRP A 616 -45.44 13.21 -29.77
C TRP A 616 -45.92 13.96 -31.03
N VAL A 617 -46.95 13.48 -31.71
CA VAL A 617 -47.53 14.18 -32.89
C VAL A 617 -48.04 15.58 -32.52
N LYS A 618 -48.54 15.76 -31.28
CA LYS A 618 -49.07 17.06 -30.81
C LYS A 618 -47.99 18.04 -30.38
N GLN A 619 -46.89 17.56 -29.78
CA GLN A 619 -45.89 18.42 -29.12
C GLN A 619 -44.51 18.44 -29.79
N GLY A 620 -44.15 17.40 -30.56
CA GLY A 620 -42.82 17.22 -31.12
C GLY A 620 -41.75 16.90 -30.08
N GLY A 621 -40.51 17.30 -30.37
CA GLY A 621 -39.39 17.24 -29.43
C GLY A 621 -38.65 18.57 -29.36
N VAL A 622 -37.84 18.75 -28.31
CA VAL A 622 -37.01 19.95 -28.14
C VAL A 622 -35.78 19.93 -29.04
N ASP A 623 -35.28 21.12 -29.39
CA ASP A 623 -33.98 21.28 -30.04
C ASP A 623 -32.85 20.73 -29.15
N ALA A 624 -32.01 19.85 -29.70
CA ALA A 624 -30.84 19.30 -29.03
C ALA A 624 -29.84 20.37 -28.53
N LYS A 625 -29.82 21.55 -29.17
CA LYS A 625 -28.94 22.68 -28.78
C LYS A 625 -29.55 23.56 -27.68
N SER A 626 -30.84 23.39 -27.36
CA SER A 626 -31.50 24.05 -26.23
C SER A 626 -30.93 23.60 -24.88
N PRO A 627 -31.18 24.32 -23.77
CA PRO A 627 -30.77 23.89 -22.44
C PRO A 627 -31.31 22.50 -22.06
N ASP A 628 -32.59 22.23 -22.37
CA ASP A 628 -33.24 20.95 -22.07
C ASP A 628 -32.65 19.81 -22.93
N GLY A 629 -32.38 20.07 -24.22
CA GLY A 629 -31.69 19.14 -25.11
C GLY A 629 -30.25 18.83 -24.68
N THR A 630 -29.57 19.81 -24.10
CA THR A 630 -28.21 19.64 -23.54
C THR A 630 -28.22 18.76 -22.31
N ALA A 631 -29.19 18.96 -21.41
CA ALA A 631 -29.34 18.10 -20.23
C ALA A 631 -29.67 16.65 -20.62
N ALA A 632 -30.52 16.44 -21.62
CA ALA A 632 -30.86 15.11 -22.12
C ALA A 632 -29.66 14.37 -22.76
N SER A 633 -28.69 15.09 -23.31
CA SER A 633 -27.55 14.50 -24.00
C SER A 633 -26.55 13.78 -23.10
N PHE A 634 -26.49 14.14 -21.80
CA PHE A 634 -25.64 13.46 -20.81
C PHE A 634 -26.11 12.02 -20.51
N SER A 635 -27.34 11.67 -20.89
CA SER A 635 -27.96 10.35 -20.70
C SER A 635 -28.55 9.81 -22.01
N LYS A 636 -27.84 10.01 -23.11
CA LYS A 636 -28.32 9.67 -24.47
C LYS A 636 -28.44 8.16 -24.67
N ALA A 637 -29.68 7.70 -24.88
CA ALA A 637 -29.93 6.31 -25.24
C ALA A 637 -29.39 5.95 -26.64
N ASN A 638 -28.68 4.83 -26.76
CA ASN A 638 -28.40 4.19 -28.03
C ASN A 638 -29.60 3.33 -28.48
N ARG A 639 -29.62 2.90 -29.75
CA ARG A 639 -30.75 2.17 -30.33
C ARG A 639 -31.03 0.85 -29.63
N ASN A 640 -29.99 0.12 -29.24
CA ASN A 640 -30.08 -1.18 -28.60
C ASN A 640 -30.68 -1.07 -27.18
N ALA A 641 -30.28 -0.06 -26.41
CA ALA A 641 -30.85 0.21 -25.09
C ALA A 641 -32.37 0.52 -25.17
N LEU A 642 -32.82 1.24 -26.21
CA LEU A 642 -34.25 1.48 -26.45
C LEU A 642 -35.01 0.19 -26.79
N ILE A 643 -34.40 -0.76 -27.50
CA ILE A 643 -35.01 -2.06 -27.80
C ILE A 643 -35.17 -2.87 -26.50
N ILE A 644 -34.11 -2.95 -25.69
CA ILE A 644 -34.13 -3.61 -24.38
C ILE A 644 -35.17 -2.97 -23.45
N ALA A 645 -35.25 -1.64 -23.41
CA ALA A 645 -36.25 -0.94 -22.59
C ALA A 645 -37.70 -1.22 -23.01
N ASN A 646 -37.95 -1.42 -24.30
CA ASN A 646 -39.27 -1.80 -24.81
C ASN A 646 -39.72 -3.20 -24.36
N THR A 647 -38.78 -4.16 -24.24
CA THR A 647 -39.09 -5.49 -23.68
C THR A 647 -39.20 -5.41 -22.15
N SER A 648 -38.31 -4.65 -21.52
CA SER A 648 -38.27 -4.46 -20.07
C SER A 648 -39.55 -3.84 -19.51
N LEU A 649 -40.13 -2.87 -20.22
CA LEU A 649 -41.42 -2.27 -19.86
C LEU A 649 -42.59 -3.27 -19.90
N PHE A 650 -42.52 -4.32 -20.72
CA PHE A 650 -43.53 -5.39 -20.69
C PHE A 650 -43.47 -6.17 -19.37
N TYR A 651 -42.27 -6.54 -18.91
CA TYR A 651 -42.09 -7.21 -17.61
C TYR A 651 -42.53 -6.32 -16.43
N GLU A 652 -42.24 -5.01 -16.49
CA GLU A 652 -42.71 -4.04 -15.48
C GLU A 652 -44.26 -4.01 -15.40
N LEU A 653 -44.94 -3.94 -16.55
CA LEU A 653 -46.40 -3.95 -16.63
C LEU A 653 -47.01 -5.30 -16.22
N ALA A 654 -46.38 -6.42 -16.57
CA ALA A 654 -46.82 -7.76 -16.19
C ALA A 654 -46.72 -7.97 -14.67
N THR A 655 -45.61 -7.56 -14.05
CA THR A 655 -45.42 -7.62 -12.59
C THR A 655 -46.50 -6.82 -11.86
N ASN A 656 -46.78 -5.60 -12.33
CA ASN A 656 -47.88 -4.76 -11.81
C ASN A 656 -49.26 -5.44 -11.93
N GLU A 657 -49.54 -6.12 -13.03
CA GLU A 657 -50.80 -6.85 -13.23
C GLU A 657 -50.92 -8.11 -12.35
N ILE A 658 -49.82 -8.84 -12.13
CA ILE A 658 -49.80 -10.01 -11.22
C ILE A 658 -50.07 -9.56 -9.79
N VAL A 659 -49.31 -8.58 -9.27
CA VAL A 659 -49.44 -8.08 -7.89
C VAL A 659 -50.83 -7.48 -7.65
N SER A 660 -51.34 -6.66 -8.56
CA SER A 660 -52.69 -6.10 -8.43
C SER A 660 -53.81 -7.15 -8.52
N SER A 661 -53.64 -8.20 -9.35
CA SER A 661 -54.59 -9.32 -9.44
C SER A 661 -54.63 -10.12 -8.13
N LEU A 662 -53.48 -10.43 -7.52
CA LEU A 662 -53.38 -11.10 -6.23
C LEU A 662 -53.99 -10.28 -5.08
N HIS A 663 -53.74 -8.96 -5.04
CA HIS A 663 -54.42 -8.07 -4.10
C HIS A 663 -55.94 -8.07 -4.30
N SER A 664 -56.44 -8.18 -5.53
CA SER A 664 -57.88 -8.27 -5.81
C SER A 664 -58.49 -9.60 -5.35
N LEU A 665 -57.79 -10.72 -5.53
CA LEU A 665 -58.19 -12.04 -5.08
C LEU A 665 -58.22 -12.10 -3.54
N ARG A 666 -57.20 -11.55 -2.87
CA ARG A 666 -57.14 -11.47 -1.40
C ARG A 666 -58.16 -10.47 -0.83
N ARG A 667 -58.49 -9.36 -1.51
CA ARG A 667 -59.64 -8.51 -1.13
C ARG A 667 -60.97 -9.26 -1.22
N ARG A 668 -61.19 -10.08 -2.26
CA ARG A 668 -62.39 -10.92 -2.37
C ARG A 668 -62.44 -11.99 -1.27
N LYS A 669 -61.33 -12.66 -0.93
CA LYS A 669 -61.26 -13.59 0.22
C LYS A 669 -61.50 -12.88 1.58
N ARG A 670 -60.96 -11.67 1.79
CA ARG A 670 -61.18 -10.86 3.01
C ARG A 670 -62.62 -10.36 3.18
N GLN A 671 -63.44 -10.35 2.13
CA GLN A 671 -64.88 -10.09 2.26
C GLN A 671 -65.69 -11.34 2.67
N VAL A 672 -65.05 -12.51 2.80
CA VAL A 672 -65.70 -13.79 3.14
C VAL A 672 -65.23 -14.33 4.49
N PHE A 673 -63.99 -14.04 4.92
CA PHE A 673 -63.46 -14.43 6.22
C PHE A 673 -62.83 -13.26 6.97
N ASP A 674 -63.25 -13.08 8.22
CA ASP A 674 -62.81 -12.01 9.12
C ASP A 674 -61.65 -12.48 10.00
N ASN A 675 -60.47 -11.88 9.84
CA ASN A 675 -59.46 -11.75 10.91
C ASN A 675 -58.26 -10.87 10.50
N ASN A 676 -57.67 -10.23 11.50
CA ASN A 676 -56.48 -9.37 11.38
C ASN A 676 -55.21 -10.18 11.08
N LEU A 677 -54.67 -10.04 9.86
CA LEU A 677 -53.24 -10.23 9.58
C LEU A 677 -52.68 -8.95 8.93
N GLY A 678 -51.45 -8.58 9.30
CA GLY A 678 -50.78 -7.36 8.90
C GLY A 678 -50.63 -7.17 7.39
N GLY A 679 -50.33 -5.95 6.97
CA GLY A 679 -49.97 -5.66 5.59
C GLY A 679 -48.64 -6.32 5.21
N PHE A 680 -48.56 -6.82 3.99
CA PHE A 680 -47.31 -7.29 3.38
C PHE A 680 -46.30 -6.15 3.27
N ALA A 681 -45.01 -6.46 3.46
CA ALA A 681 -44.00 -5.76 2.69
C ALA A 681 -44.20 -6.19 1.22
N SER A 682 -44.55 -5.26 0.33
CA SER A 682 -44.74 -5.54 -1.10
C SER A 682 -43.50 -6.11 -1.77
N ASP A 683 -42.35 -5.77 -1.20
CA ASP A 683 -41.05 -5.81 -1.85
C ASP A 683 -40.47 -7.24 -1.83
N ASP A 684 -40.69 -8.01 -0.77
CA ASP A 684 -40.24 -9.42 -0.69
C ASP A 684 -40.91 -10.29 -1.77
N PHE A 685 -42.21 -10.07 -2.01
CA PHE A 685 -42.96 -10.79 -3.03
C PHE A 685 -42.58 -10.35 -4.45
N SER A 686 -42.39 -9.04 -4.70
CA SER A 686 -41.99 -8.57 -6.03
C SER A 686 -40.56 -9.02 -6.39
N ASN A 687 -39.66 -9.11 -5.41
CA ASN A 687 -38.33 -9.72 -5.58
C ASN A 687 -38.44 -11.22 -5.93
N ALA A 688 -39.31 -11.97 -5.25
CA ALA A 688 -39.49 -13.41 -5.52
C ALA A 688 -40.04 -13.72 -6.92
N LEU A 689 -40.71 -12.78 -7.60
CA LEU A 689 -41.17 -12.98 -8.98
C LEU A 689 -40.02 -13.11 -10.00
N GLN A 690 -38.79 -12.72 -9.66
CA GLN A 690 -37.62 -12.86 -10.55
C GLN A 690 -37.28 -14.32 -10.91
N SER A 691 -37.67 -15.29 -10.07
CA SER A 691 -37.43 -16.72 -10.33
C SER A 691 -38.53 -17.39 -11.18
N VAL A 692 -39.57 -16.65 -11.60
CA VAL A 692 -40.69 -17.20 -12.39
C VAL A 692 -40.36 -17.16 -13.88
N ASP A 693 -40.11 -18.32 -14.49
CA ASP A 693 -39.90 -18.43 -15.94
C ASP A 693 -41.21 -18.18 -16.71
N VAL A 694 -41.29 -17.02 -17.35
CA VAL A 694 -42.40 -16.63 -18.25
C VAL A 694 -42.04 -16.71 -19.73
N ASN A 695 -40.83 -17.17 -20.09
CA ASN A 695 -40.36 -17.18 -21.49
C ASN A 695 -41.29 -17.99 -22.42
N GLN A 696 -41.89 -19.07 -21.90
CA GLN A 696 -42.86 -19.91 -22.62
C GLN A 696 -44.08 -19.12 -23.14
N PHE A 697 -44.48 -18.04 -22.47
CA PHE A 697 -45.63 -17.20 -22.87
C PHE A 697 -45.25 -16.06 -23.82
N ILE A 698 -43.95 -15.78 -24.00
CA ILE A 698 -43.43 -14.62 -24.73
C ILE A 698 -43.05 -15.01 -26.17
N THR A 699 -42.88 -16.31 -26.44
CA THR A 699 -42.57 -16.85 -27.77
C THR A 699 -43.56 -16.36 -28.84
N GLY A 700 -43.04 -15.68 -29.87
CA GLY A 700 -43.79 -15.25 -31.05
C GLY A 700 -44.36 -13.82 -31.02
N SER A 701 -44.11 -13.03 -29.96
CA SER A 701 -44.53 -11.60 -29.91
C SER A 701 -43.41 -10.59 -29.70
N ILE A 702 -42.25 -11.05 -29.25
CA ILE A 702 -41.02 -10.28 -29.12
C ILE A 702 -39.95 -11.15 -29.79
N SER A 703 -39.32 -10.67 -30.86
CA SER A 703 -38.19 -11.38 -31.47
C SER A 703 -37.06 -11.52 -30.44
N PRO A 704 -36.23 -12.58 -30.50
CA PRO A 704 -34.96 -12.58 -29.77
C PRO A 704 -34.21 -11.28 -30.08
N ILE A 705 -33.57 -10.70 -29.07
CA ILE A 705 -32.99 -9.35 -29.13
C ILE A 705 -31.80 -9.37 -30.11
N ASN A 706 -32.12 -9.22 -31.40
CA ASN A 706 -31.17 -9.05 -32.48
C ASN A 706 -30.58 -7.63 -32.40
N LEU A 707 -29.77 -7.42 -31.36
CA LEU A 707 -28.77 -6.37 -31.28
C LEU A 707 -28.02 -6.36 -32.61
N GLU A 708 -27.90 -5.20 -33.26
CA GLU A 708 -27.55 -5.11 -34.69
C GLU A 708 -26.40 -6.09 -35.08
N PRO A 709 -26.69 -7.22 -35.76
CA PRO A 709 -25.73 -8.32 -35.95
C PRO A 709 -24.58 -7.97 -36.91
N GLN A 710 -24.52 -6.70 -37.34
CA GLN A 710 -23.49 -6.09 -38.17
C GLN A 710 -22.31 -5.56 -37.32
N CYS A 711 -22.53 -5.36 -36.01
CA CYS A 711 -21.51 -4.82 -35.11
C CYS A 711 -20.60 -5.92 -34.55
N GLU A 712 -21.17 -6.87 -33.80
CA GLU A 712 -20.52 -8.04 -33.21
C GLU A 712 -21.49 -9.24 -33.19
N ASN A 713 -20.97 -10.47 -33.22
CA ASN A 713 -21.78 -11.70 -33.11
C ASN A 713 -21.73 -12.24 -31.68
N LEU A 714 -22.74 -11.90 -30.89
CA LEU A 714 -22.88 -12.32 -29.49
C LEU A 714 -23.38 -13.78 -29.32
N GLU A 715 -23.75 -14.46 -30.41
CA GLU A 715 -24.10 -15.88 -30.42
C GLU A 715 -22.87 -16.78 -30.72
N ALA A 716 -21.70 -16.19 -30.99
CA ALA A 716 -20.47 -16.93 -31.25
C ALA A 716 -19.87 -17.50 -29.96
N ALA A 717 -19.33 -18.72 -30.03
CA ALA A 717 -18.60 -19.31 -28.91
C ALA A 717 -17.33 -18.48 -28.58
N CYS A 718 -17.05 -18.32 -27.28
CA CYS A 718 -15.90 -17.57 -26.80
C CYS A 718 -14.57 -18.16 -27.29
N ASP A 719 -13.78 -17.35 -27.99
CA ASP A 719 -12.41 -17.68 -28.34
C ASP A 719 -11.50 -17.58 -27.10
N THR A 720 -10.98 -18.71 -26.65
CA THR A 720 -10.05 -18.80 -25.51
C THR A 720 -8.59 -18.56 -25.92
N THR A 721 -8.31 -18.40 -27.22
CA THR A 721 -6.96 -18.23 -27.76
C THR A 721 -6.56 -16.77 -27.98
N THR A 722 -7.53 -15.86 -28.14
CA THR A 722 -7.27 -14.42 -28.25
C THR A 722 -6.78 -13.82 -26.92
N PRO A 723 -5.69 -13.03 -26.91
CA PRO A 723 -5.19 -12.35 -25.71
C PRO A 723 -5.87 -10.99 -25.47
N PHE A 724 -6.91 -10.65 -26.24
CA PHE A 724 -7.56 -9.34 -26.26
C PHE A 724 -8.98 -9.40 -25.70
N ARG A 725 -9.36 -8.36 -24.94
CA ARG A 725 -10.75 -8.16 -24.48
C ARG A 725 -11.63 -7.75 -25.66
N THR A 726 -12.87 -8.20 -25.68
CA THR A 726 -13.90 -7.70 -26.62
C THR A 726 -14.23 -6.23 -26.33
N LEU A 727 -14.99 -5.56 -27.20
CA LEU A 727 -15.43 -4.16 -26.98
C LEU A 727 -16.76 -4.10 -26.24
N THR A 728 -17.66 -5.04 -26.48
CA THR A 728 -18.90 -5.26 -25.72
C THR A 728 -18.67 -5.87 -24.33
N ALA A 729 -17.43 -6.27 -24.03
CA ALA A 729 -17.04 -7.09 -22.88
C ALA A 729 -17.69 -8.49 -22.79
N HIS A 730 -18.48 -8.90 -23.79
CA HIS A 730 -18.92 -10.28 -23.95
C HIS A 730 -17.72 -11.25 -24.01
N CYS A 731 -17.79 -12.41 -23.36
CA CYS A 731 -16.68 -13.35 -23.19
C CYS A 731 -15.46 -12.85 -22.37
N ASN A 732 -15.45 -11.64 -21.79
CA ASN A 732 -14.37 -11.25 -20.87
C ASN A 732 -14.36 -12.09 -19.58
N ASN A 733 -15.50 -12.71 -19.22
CA ASN A 733 -15.55 -13.85 -18.31
C ASN A 733 -15.83 -15.13 -19.11
N LEU A 734 -14.83 -16.00 -19.25
CA LEU A 734 -14.93 -17.22 -20.06
C LEU A 734 -15.89 -18.29 -19.49
N ARG A 735 -16.25 -18.22 -18.20
CA ARG A 735 -17.20 -19.14 -17.58
C ARG A 735 -18.64 -18.67 -17.74
N ASN A 736 -18.87 -17.35 -17.68
CA ASN A 736 -20.17 -16.72 -17.77
C ASN A 736 -20.07 -15.51 -18.74
N PRO A 737 -20.20 -15.72 -20.07
CA PRO A 737 -19.84 -14.73 -21.08
C PRO A 737 -20.56 -13.38 -20.98
N GLU A 738 -21.74 -13.36 -20.36
CA GLU A 738 -22.58 -12.17 -20.21
C GLU A 738 -22.20 -11.28 -19.00
N LEU A 739 -21.36 -11.77 -18.07
CA LEU A 739 -21.05 -11.04 -16.85
C LEU A 739 -20.18 -9.80 -17.12
N GLY A 740 -20.76 -8.63 -16.90
CA GLY A 740 -20.13 -7.32 -17.11
C GLY A 740 -20.14 -6.82 -18.56
N GLN A 741 -20.87 -7.48 -19.46
CA GLN A 741 -21.04 -7.00 -20.84
C GLN A 741 -21.85 -5.69 -20.89
N SER A 742 -21.71 -4.92 -21.97
CA SER A 742 -22.51 -3.72 -22.18
C SER A 742 -24.00 -4.04 -22.36
N LEU A 743 -24.87 -3.05 -22.08
CA LEU A 743 -26.33 -3.16 -22.20
C LEU A 743 -27.01 -4.12 -21.21
N THR A 744 -26.37 -4.48 -20.11
CA THR A 744 -26.98 -5.21 -18.98
C THR A 744 -27.51 -4.27 -17.89
N THR A 745 -28.22 -4.80 -16.90
CA THR A 745 -28.61 -4.04 -15.69
C THR A 745 -27.43 -3.86 -14.73
N PHE A 746 -27.45 -2.77 -13.95
CA PHE A 746 -26.60 -2.65 -12.77
C PHE A 746 -26.89 -3.77 -11.75
N ALA A 747 -25.87 -4.13 -10.97
CA ALA A 747 -26.05 -4.93 -9.77
C ALA A 747 -26.58 -4.06 -8.60
N ARG A 748 -26.80 -4.65 -7.43
CA ARG A 748 -27.17 -3.95 -6.20
C ARG A 748 -26.44 -4.50 -4.99
N LEU A 749 -26.20 -3.64 -4.01
CA LEU A 749 -25.79 -4.02 -2.66
C LEU A 749 -27.02 -4.26 -1.76
N LEU A 750 -28.11 -3.53 -2.00
CA LEU A 750 -29.36 -3.62 -1.24
C LEU A 750 -30.59 -3.76 -2.18
N PRO A 751 -31.67 -4.44 -1.76
CA PRO A 751 -32.89 -4.54 -2.57
C PRO A 751 -33.46 -3.17 -3.00
N PRO A 752 -34.12 -3.10 -4.18
CA PRO A 752 -34.76 -1.87 -4.64
C PRO A 752 -35.94 -1.47 -3.75
N VAL A 753 -36.17 -0.16 -3.61
CA VAL A 753 -37.29 0.40 -2.82
C VAL A 753 -38.08 1.37 -3.70
N TYR A 754 -39.29 0.97 -4.09
CA TYR A 754 -40.26 1.74 -4.88
C TYR A 754 -41.54 1.98 -4.07
N ASP A 755 -42.25 3.09 -4.30
CA ASP A 755 -43.48 3.42 -3.54
C ASP A 755 -44.62 2.40 -3.73
N ASP A 756 -44.57 1.61 -4.83
CA ASP A 756 -45.49 0.51 -5.16
C ASP A 756 -44.81 -0.87 -5.10
N GLY A 757 -43.56 -0.95 -4.61
CA GLY A 757 -42.75 -2.17 -4.59
C GLY A 757 -42.29 -2.68 -5.97
N ILE A 758 -42.55 -1.95 -7.07
CA ILE A 758 -42.24 -2.42 -8.43
C ILE A 758 -41.50 -1.36 -9.25
N SER A 759 -42.05 -0.16 -9.42
CA SER A 759 -41.41 0.87 -10.25
C SER A 759 -41.75 2.32 -9.92
N SER A 760 -42.79 2.63 -9.13
CA SER A 760 -43.12 4.02 -8.81
C SER A 760 -41.98 4.68 -8.00
N PRO A 761 -41.43 5.82 -8.46
CA PRO A 761 -40.37 6.52 -7.74
C PRO A 761 -40.77 6.80 -6.29
N ARG A 762 -39.84 6.61 -5.36
CA ARG A 762 -40.13 6.80 -3.94
C ARG A 762 -40.47 8.28 -3.64
N THR A 763 -41.66 8.54 -3.11
CA THR A 763 -42.12 9.87 -2.68
C THR A 763 -42.48 9.93 -1.20
N ILE A 764 -42.59 8.80 -0.51
CA ILE A 764 -43.02 8.71 0.89
C ILE A 764 -41.87 8.25 1.81
N SER A 765 -41.80 8.85 3.00
CA SER A 765 -40.88 8.50 4.08
C SER A 765 -41.35 7.26 4.85
N VAL A 766 -40.46 6.66 5.66
CA VAL A 766 -40.84 5.58 6.60
C VAL A 766 -41.88 6.00 7.65
N THR A 767 -42.15 7.31 7.79
CA THR A 767 -43.17 7.86 8.70
C THR A 767 -44.49 8.22 7.99
N GLY A 768 -44.63 7.85 6.71
CA GLY A 768 -45.83 8.15 5.90
C GLY A 768 -45.94 9.61 5.45
N GLN A 769 -44.88 10.40 5.57
CA GLN A 769 -44.83 11.81 5.15
C GLN A 769 -44.17 11.96 3.78
N ALA A 770 -44.53 13.00 3.02
CA ALA A 770 -43.88 13.28 1.74
C ALA A 770 -42.38 13.59 1.92
N LEU A 771 -41.55 13.07 1.01
CA LEU A 771 -40.12 13.36 0.99
C LEU A 771 -39.85 14.83 0.63
N PRO A 772 -38.79 15.45 1.19
CA PRO A 772 -38.45 16.84 0.91
C PRO A 772 -38.09 17.07 -0.57
N ASN A 773 -38.39 18.26 -1.07
CA ASN A 773 -38.11 18.63 -2.46
C ASN A 773 -36.60 18.56 -2.76
N PRO A 774 -36.16 17.85 -3.82
CA PRO A 774 -34.73 17.68 -4.14
C PRO A 774 -33.95 18.98 -4.27
N ARG A 775 -34.56 20.06 -4.78
CA ARG A 775 -33.91 21.37 -4.90
C ARG A 775 -33.71 22.05 -3.54
N SER A 776 -34.63 21.86 -2.59
CA SER A 776 -34.45 22.36 -1.22
C SER A 776 -33.28 21.65 -0.51
N ILE A 777 -33.08 20.36 -0.78
CA ILE A 777 -31.92 19.60 -0.29
C ILE A 777 -30.64 20.10 -0.97
N SER A 778 -30.63 20.20 -2.31
CA SER A 778 -29.40 20.56 -3.04
C SER A 778 -28.94 21.98 -2.74
N ALA A 779 -29.85 22.95 -2.64
CA ALA A 779 -29.52 24.34 -2.29
C ALA A 779 -29.02 24.51 -0.84
N LEU A 780 -29.39 23.60 0.07
CA LEU A 780 -28.92 23.60 1.46
C LEU A 780 -27.53 22.95 1.61
N ILE A 781 -27.29 21.84 0.91
CA ILE A 781 -26.04 21.06 1.02
C ILE A 781 -24.93 21.63 0.12
N HIS A 782 -25.27 22.19 -1.03
CA HIS A 782 -24.33 22.79 -1.98
C HIS A 782 -24.58 24.30 -2.12
N PRO A 783 -24.12 25.12 -1.16
CA PRO A 783 -24.14 26.57 -1.30
C PRO A 783 -23.19 27.01 -2.44
N ASP A 784 -23.51 28.10 -3.12
CA ASP A 784 -22.72 28.67 -4.22
C ASP A 784 -21.46 29.38 -3.70
N ILE A 785 -20.53 28.60 -3.12
CA ILE A 785 -19.29 29.05 -2.48
C ILE A 785 -18.13 28.24 -3.05
N SER A 786 -17.28 28.88 -3.85
CA SER A 786 -16.09 28.26 -4.45
C SER A 786 -14.95 28.14 -3.43
N ASN A 787 -14.92 27.05 -2.64
CA ASN A 787 -13.78 26.71 -1.80
C ASN A 787 -12.79 25.79 -2.55
N LEU A 788 -11.59 26.28 -2.86
CA LEU A 788 -10.59 25.53 -3.63
C LEU A 788 -9.78 24.59 -2.74
N HIS A 789 -9.68 23.32 -3.14
CA HIS A 789 -8.86 22.34 -2.42
C HIS A 789 -7.36 22.69 -2.50
N THR A 790 -6.69 22.77 -1.37
CA THR A 790 -5.29 23.27 -1.30
C THR A 790 -4.24 22.29 -1.80
N ARG A 791 -4.58 21.00 -1.95
CA ARG A 791 -3.59 19.93 -2.25
C ARG A 791 -3.90 19.06 -3.46
N TYR A 792 -5.07 19.21 -4.08
CA TYR A 792 -5.48 18.38 -5.22
C TYR A 792 -5.87 19.28 -6.38
N SER A 793 -5.34 18.98 -7.57
CA SER A 793 -5.66 19.70 -8.79
C SER A 793 -7.01 19.25 -9.37
N LEU A 794 -7.55 20.04 -10.30
CA LEU A 794 -8.79 19.72 -11.03
C LEU A 794 -8.70 18.37 -11.77
N MET A 795 -7.49 17.83 -11.99
CA MET A 795 -7.29 16.51 -12.60
C MET A 795 -7.96 15.38 -11.81
N VAL A 796 -8.08 15.48 -10.48
CA VAL A 796 -8.79 14.44 -9.69
C VAL A 796 -10.26 14.34 -10.12
N MET A 797 -10.94 15.48 -10.26
CA MET A 797 -12.32 15.52 -10.77
C MET A 797 -12.37 15.09 -12.24
N GLN A 798 -11.45 15.61 -13.07
CA GLN A 798 -11.50 15.35 -14.51
C GLN A 798 -11.24 13.88 -14.86
N TYR A 799 -10.32 13.23 -14.14
CA TYR A 799 -10.05 11.80 -14.25
C TYR A 799 -11.20 10.98 -13.69
N ALA A 800 -11.85 11.41 -12.58
CA ALA A 800 -13.06 10.76 -12.08
C ALA A 800 -14.19 10.77 -13.12
N GLN A 801 -14.46 11.90 -13.78
CA GLN A 801 -15.46 11.97 -14.86
C GLN A 801 -15.08 11.05 -16.04
N PHE A 802 -13.81 11.09 -16.46
CA PHE A 802 -13.31 10.22 -17.53
C PHE A 802 -13.38 8.72 -17.20
N LEU A 803 -13.28 8.36 -15.91
CA LEU A 803 -13.42 6.99 -15.41
C LEU A 803 -14.89 6.56 -15.26
N ASP A 804 -15.79 7.47 -14.87
CA ASP A 804 -17.24 7.25 -14.87
C ASP A 804 -17.72 6.93 -16.28
N HIS A 805 -17.16 7.60 -17.29
CA HIS A 805 -17.49 7.37 -18.69
C HIS A 805 -16.92 6.07 -19.27
N ASP A 806 -16.06 5.35 -18.55
CA ASP A 806 -15.66 3.96 -18.86
C ASP A 806 -16.72 2.98 -18.29
N LEU A 807 -17.10 3.17 -17.01
CA LEU A 807 -17.87 2.20 -16.24
C LEU A 807 -19.40 2.39 -16.28
N THR A 808 -19.90 3.62 -16.45
CA THR A 808 -21.31 3.94 -16.27
C THR A 808 -21.89 4.85 -17.35
N MET A 809 -23.04 4.43 -17.87
CA MET A 809 -23.90 5.21 -18.74
C MET A 809 -25.35 4.78 -18.51
N THR A 810 -26.09 5.60 -17.77
CA THR A 810 -27.51 5.37 -17.46
C THR A 810 -28.38 6.23 -18.39
N PRO A 811 -28.97 5.66 -19.45
CA PRO A 811 -29.70 6.41 -20.46
C PRO A 811 -31.13 6.74 -20.04
N ILE A 812 -31.72 7.79 -20.62
CA ILE A 812 -33.14 8.14 -20.48
C ILE A 812 -33.95 7.79 -21.74
N HIS A 813 -35.28 7.78 -21.61
CA HIS A 813 -36.20 7.56 -22.73
C HIS A 813 -36.05 8.61 -23.84
N LYS A 814 -36.23 8.18 -25.10
CA LYS A 814 -36.41 9.06 -26.27
C LYS A 814 -37.84 8.95 -26.79
N GLY A 815 -38.34 10.03 -27.39
CA GLY A 815 -39.58 10.02 -28.16
C GLY A 815 -39.40 9.37 -29.54
N PHE A 816 -40.47 9.37 -30.34
CA PHE A 816 -40.44 8.87 -31.70
C PHE A 816 -39.43 9.63 -32.57
N HIS A 817 -38.83 8.94 -33.54
CA HIS A 817 -37.75 9.47 -34.39
C HIS A 817 -36.57 10.07 -33.61
N GLU A 818 -36.23 9.47 -32.45
CA GLU A 818 -35.17 9.91 -31.53
C GLU A 818 -35.31 11.35 -30.99
N SER A 819 -36.53 11.89 -31.05
CA SER A 819 -36.83 13.20 -30.47
C SER A 819 -36.65 13.24 -28.95
N ILE A 820 -36.31 14.42 -28.42
CA ILE A 820 -36.11 14.66 -26.99
C ILE A 820 -37.42 15.19 -26.38
N PRO A 821 -38.09 14.46 -25.46
CA PRO A 821 -39.36 14.92 -24.88
C PRO A 821 -39.19 16.09 -23.90
N SER A 822 -40.08 17.08 -23.95
CA SER A 822 -40.03 18.25 -23.06
C SER A 822 -40.66 17.99 -21.70
N CYS A 823 -39.94 17.36 -20.78
CA CYS A 823 -40.44 17.13 -19.41
C CYS A 823 -40.50 18.39 -18.52
N ARG A 824 -40.52 19.61 -19.10
CA ARG A 824 -40.43 20.89 -18.37
C ARG A 824 -41.72 21.27 -17.65
N SER A 825 -42.89 20.97 -18.24
CA SER A 825 -44.18 21.27 -17.63
C SER A 825 -44.46 20.29 -16.48
N CYS A 826 -45.11 20.77 -15.42
CA CYS A 826 -45.43 19.94 -14.25
C CYS A 826 -46.46 18.82 -14.55
N ASP A 827 -47.21 18.92 -15.66
CA ASP A 827 -48.17 17.94 -16.15
C ASP A 827 -47.60 17.00 -17.24
N SER A 828 -46.31 17.14 -17.58
CA SER A 828 -45.61 16.34 -18.59
C SER A 828 -45.72 14.81 -18.46
N PRO A 829 -45.89 14.18 -17.28
CA PRO A 829 -46.18 12.74 -17.19
C PRO A 829 -47.48 12.33 -17.91
N ARG A 830 -48.41 13.27 -18.10
CA ARG A 830 -49.72 13.04 -18.73
C ARG A 830 -49.83 13.65 -20.13
N THR A 831 -49.09 14.72 -20.41
CA THR A 831 -49.19 15.48 -21.67
C THR A 831 -48.05 15.23 -22.64
N VAL A 832 -46.87 14.84 -22.16
CA VAL A 832 -45.64 14.67 -22.96
C VAL A 832 -45.26 13.19 -23.06
N HIS A 833 -44.93 12.55 -21.93
CA HIS A 833 -44.45 11.17 -21.89
C HIS A 833 -44.58 10.59 -20.46
N PRO A 834 -45.05 9.34 -20.26
CA PRO A 834 -45.27 8.77 -18.91
C PRO A 834 -44.04 8.69 -18.01
N GLU A 835 -42.84 8.63 -18.58
CA GLU A 835 -41.55 8.60 -17.85
C GLU A 835 -40.98 10.00 -17.56
N CYS A 836 -41.65 11.08 -17.95
CA CYS A 836 -41.39 12.38 -17.34
C CYS A 836 -41.78 12.29 -15.86
N ASN A 837 -40.95 12.83 -14.97
CA ASN A 837 -41.25 12.92 -13.54
C ASN A 837 -40.75 14.28 -12.99
N PRO A 838 -41.33 15.40 -13.47
CA PRO A 838 -40.91 16.75 -13.11
C PRO A 838 -41.21 17.04 -11.63
N PHE A 839 -40.34 17.81 -10.97
CA PHE A 839 -40.58 18.29 -9.60
C PHE A 839 -40.62 19.81 -9.56
N PRO A 840 -41.51 20.43 -8.75
CA PRO A 840 -41.70 21.87 -8.74
C PRO A 840 -40.49 22.61 -8.19
N VAL A 841 -40.26 23.83 -8.67
CA VAL A 841 -39.39 24.80 -7.99
C VAL A 841 -39.98 25.08 -6.60
N PRO A 842 -39.20 24.98 -5.51
CA PRO A 842 -39.72 25.25 -4.17
C PRO A 842 -39.99 26.75 -3.97
N PRO A 843 -40.96 27.13 -3.11
CA PRO A 843 -41.20 28.53 -2.78
C PRO A 843 -39.95 29.19 -2.21
N ARG A 844 -39.68 30.44 -2.63
CA ARG A 844 -38.52 31.25 -2.21
C ARG A 844 -37.15 30.66 -2.59
N ASP A 845 -37.06 29.88 -3.68
CA ASP A 845 -35.76 29.57 -4.29
C ASP A 845 -35.02 30.88 -4.65
N HIS A 846 -33.72 30.94 -4.33
CA HIS A 846 -32.91 32.14 -4.50
C HIS A 846 -32.52 32.44 -5.95
N TYR A 847 -32.71 31.47 -6.86
CA TYR A 847 -32.24 31.52 -8.25
C TYR A 847 -33.36 31.30 -9.26
N TYR A 848 -34.23 30.31 -9.04
CA TYR A 848 -35.31 29.96 -9.95
C TYR A 848 -36.65 30.57 -9.49
N PRO A 849 -37.42 31.25 -10.37
CA PRO A 849 -38.76 31.68 -10.02
C PRO A 849 -39.71 30.49 -9.85
N GLU A 850 -40.67 30.57 -8.93
CA GLU A 850 -41.67 29.51 -8.68
C GLU A 850 -42.69 29.39 -9.82
N VAL A 851 -42.97 30.50 -10.51
CA VAL A 851 -43.92 30.58 -11.64
C VAL A 851 -43.26 31.25 -12.84
N ASN A 852 -43.69 30.86 -14.04
CA ASN A 852 -43.30 31.51 -15.28
C ASN A 852 -43.97 32.89 -15.34
N VAL A 853 -43.16 33.95 -15.42
CA VAL A 853 -43.62 35.34 -15.42
C VAL A 853 -44.57 35.65 -16.59
N THR A 854 -44.46 34.91 -17.70
CA THR A 854 -45.25 35.13 -18.92
C THR A 854 -46.54 34.30 -18.96
N SER A 855 -46.51 33.02 -18.54
CA SER A 855 -47.70 32.15 -18.58
C SER A 855 -48.47 32.05 -17.26
N GLY A 856 -47.87 32.47 -16.14
CA GLY A 856 -48.43 32.29 -14.79
C GLY A 856 -48.41 30.85 -14.29
N GLU A 857 -47.95 29.90 -15.09
CA GLU A 857 -47.87 28.48 -14.74
C GLU A 857 -46.72 28.19 -13.78
N ARG A 858 -46.88 27.15 -12.95
CA ARG A 858 -45.84 26.71 -12.03
C ARG A 858 -44.64 26.15 -12.80
N LEU A 859 -43.44 26.57 -12.42
CA LEU A 859 -42.21 26.02 -12.97
C LEU A 859 -41.83 24.73 -12.24
N CYS A 860 -41.55 23.69 -13.03
CA CYS A 860 -40.92 22.46 -12.57
C CYS A 860 -39.52 22.33 -13.19
N PHE A 861 -38.63 21.58 -12.54
CA PHE A 861 -37.39 21.09 -13.15
C PHE A 861 -37.70 19.93 -14.09
N PRO A 862 -37.13 19.91 -15.30
CA PRO A 862 -37.31 18.80 -16.22
C PRO A 862 -36.54 17.59 -15.71
N PHE A 863 -37.23 16.48 -15.55
CA PHE A 863 -36.62 15.21 -15.20
C PHE A 863 -37.33 14.08 -15.94
N MET A 864 -36.54 13.18 -16.51
CA MET A 864 -37.02 12.00 -17.22
C MET A 864 -36.33 10.78 -16.63
N ARG A 865 -37.10 9.71 -16.41
CA ARG A 865 -36.59 8.50 -15.77
C ARG A 865 -35.65 7.74 -16.71
N SER A 866 -34.68 7.07 -16.08
CA SER A 866 -33.76 6.14 -16.75
C SER A 866 -34.50 4.97 -17.39
N LEU A 867 -33.96 4.45 -18.50
CA LEU A 867 -34.50 3.27 -19.18
C LEU A 867 -34.56 2.04 -18.24
N PRO A 868 -35.67 1.30 -18.22
CA PRO A 868 -35.73 -0.02 -17.59
C PRO A 868 -34.88 -1.02 -18.37
N GLY A 869 -34.22 -1.94 -17.67
CA GLY A 869 -33.33 -2.95 -18.27
C GLY A 869 -33.67 -4.41 -17.92
N GLN A 870 -34.46 -4.66 -16.88
CA GLN A 870 -34.82 -6.01 -16.42
C GLN A 870 -35.42 -6.88 -17.52
N GLN A 871 -34.99 -8.14 -17.60
CA GLN A 871 -35.48 -9.15 -18.56
C GLN A 871 -36.31 -10.27 -17.89
N THR A 872 -36.65 -10.09 -16.62
CA THR A 872 -37.48 -10.99 -15.80
C THR A 872 -38.59 -10.19 -15.12
N LEU A 873 -39.60 -10.87 -14.56
CA LEU A 873 -40.59 -10.24 -13.69
C LEU A 873 -39.94 -9.73 -12.40
N GLY A 874 -40.57 -8.75 -11.76
CA GLY A 874 -40.09 -8.16 -10.50
C GLY A 874 -39.89 -6.64 -10.58
N PRO A 875 -39.16 -6.05 -9.63
CA PRO A 875 -38.92 -4.61 -9.60
C PRO A 875 -38.09 -4.11 -10.78
N ARG A 876 -38.23 -2.82 -11.09
CA ARG A 876 -37.54 -2.15 -12.20
C ARG A 876 -36.04 -2.05 -11.93
N GLU A 877 -35.23 -2.46 -12.90
CA GLU A 877 -33.79 -2.24 -12.89
C GLU A 877 -33.34 -1.30 -13.99
N GLN A 878 -32.21 -0.64 -13.80
CA GLN A 878 -31.71 0.37 -14.73
C GLN A 878 -30.62 -0.22 -15.61
N ILE A 879 -30.69 0.05 -16.92
CA ILE A 879 -29.67 -0.40 -17.87
C ILE A 879 -28.38 0.42 -17.73
N ASN A 880 -27.24 -0.27 -17.81
CA ASN A 880 -25.94 0.33 -18.08
C ASN A 880 -25.61 0.12 -19.57
N GLN A 881 -25.40 1.20 -20.34
CA GLN A 881 -24.97 1.04 -21.74
C GLN A 881 -23.49 0.69 -21.86
N ASN A 882 -22.69 1.02 -20.84
CA ASN A 882 -21.26 0.74 -20.83
C ASN A 882 -20.96 -0.67 -20.32
N THR A 883 -19.73 -1.13 -20.53
CA THR A 883 -19.21 -2.36 -19.91
C THR A 883 -18.98 -2.12 -18.41
N ALA A 884 -18.81 -3.19 -17.64
CA ALA A 884 -18.49 -3.11 -16.22
C ALA A 884 -16.98 -3.12 -15.92
N PHE A 885 -16.13 -3.05 -16.95
CA PHE A 885 -14.68 -3.21 -16.83
C PHE A 885 -13.96 -1.89 -17.10
N LEU A 886 -12.80 -1.71 -16.46
CA LEU A 886 -11.85 -0.68 -16.86
C LEU A 886 -11.15 -1.11 -18.15
N ASP A 887 -11.84 -1.00 -19.29
CA ASP A 887 -11.41 -1.48 -20.61
C ASP A 887 -11.23 -0.37 -21.65
N ALA A 888 -11.21 0.88 -21.20
CA ALA A 888 -11.00 2.07 -22.01
C ALA A 888 -12.10 2.31 -23.07
N SER A 889 -13.34 1.88 -22.80
CA SER A 889 -14.51 2.08 -23.66
C SER A 889 -14.78 3.56 -23.94
N GLN A 890 -14.46 4.49 -23.04
CA GLN A 890 -14.58 5.93 -23.29
C GLN A 890 -13.63 6.44 -24.38
N ILE A 891 -12.56 5.69 -24.69
CA ILE A 891 -11.64 5.95 -25.80
C ILE A 891 -12.03 5.16 -27.05
N TYR A 892 -12.36 3.86 -26.90
CA TYR A 892 -12.50 2.92 -28.02
C TYR A 892 -13.94 2.61 -28.46
N GLY A 893 -14.93 2.88 -27.60
CA GLY A 893 -16.35 2.55 -27.78
C GLY A 893 -16.74 1.26 -27.06
N GLU A 894 -18.03 1.16 -26.70
CA GLU A 894 -18.66 0.03 -26.01
C GLU A 894 -19.08 -1.12 -26.95
N ASN A 895 -18.77 -0.99 -28.25
CA ASN A 895 -19.03 -1.98 -29.30
C ASN A 895 -18.17 -1.76 -30.55
N GLY A 896 -18.05 -2.82 -31.35
CA GLY A 896 -17.31 -2.83 -32.62
C GLY A 896 -17.76 -1.82 -33.68
N CYS A 897 -19.00 -1.31 -33.67
CA CYS A 897 -19.43 -0.29 -34.63
C CYS A 897 -18.85 1.10 -34.30
N VAL A 898 -18.85 1.50 -33.02
CA VAL A 898 -18.19 2.74 -32.58
C VAL A 898 -16.69 2.67 -32.86
N ALA A 899 -16.03 1.57 -32.49
CA ALA A 899 -14.61 1.37 -32.74
C ALA A 899 -14.23 1.45 -34.23
N LYS A 900 -15.06 0.90 -35.14
CA LYS A 900 -14.84 0.98 -36.61
C LYS A 900 -14.81 2.43 -37.13
N VAL A 901 -15.63 3.33 -36.58
CA VAL A 901 -15.65 4.76 -36.97
C VAL A 901 -14.39 5.49 -36.46
N LEU A 902 -13.89 5.09 -35.28
CA LEU A 902 -12.73 5.71 -34.63
C LEU A 902 -11.38 5.19 -35.15
N ARG A 903 -11.34 4.03 -35.82
CA ARG A 903 -10.11 3.48 -36.43
C ARG A 903 -9.61 4.32 -37.60
N GLY A 904 -8.34 4.67 -37.53
CA GLY A 904 -7.57 5.28 -38.62
C GLY A 904 -6.62 4.29 -39.31
N PHE A 905 -5.78 4.83 -40.20
CA PHE A 905 -4.89 4.01 -41.01
C PHE A 905 -3.75 3.35 -40.21
N SER A 906 -3.31 2.16 -40.64
CA SER A 906 -2.20 1.40 -40.05
C SER A 906 -2.28 1.20 -38.53
N GLY A 907 -3.49 1.01 -38.00
CA GLY A 907 -3.75 0.70 -36.59
C GLY A 907 -3.82 1.91 -35.66
N ARG A 908 -3.75 3.14 -36.19
CA ARG A 908 -3.96 4.37 -35.42
C ARG A 908 -5.44 4.58 -35.10
N LEU A 909 -5.74 5.49 -34.17
CA LEU A 909 -7.03 6.16 -34.08
C LEU A 909 -7.08 7.34 -35.05
N ASN A 910 -8.26 7.64 -35.58
CA ASN A 910 -8.53 8.84 -36.37
C ASN A 910 -8.26 10.09 -35.52
N SER A 911 -7.71 11.12 -36.15
CA SER A 911 -7.40 12.40 -35.53
C SER A 911 -7.69 13.56 -36.49
N THR A 912 -7.86 14.77 -35.95
CA THR A 912 -7.75 16.01 -36.73
C THR A 912 -6.47 16.75 -36.34
N ILE A 913 -6.08 17.77 -37.10
CA ILE A 913 -4.88 18.57 -36.80
C ILE A 913 -5.31 19.92 -36.23
N HIS A 914 -4.73 20.35 -35.12
CA HIS A 914 -5.00 21.67 -34.53
C HIS A 914 -4.57 22.78 -35.51
N PRO A 915 -5.48 23.68 -35.94
CA PRO A 915 -5.22 24.62 -37.04
C PRO A 915 -4.06 25.60 -36.76
N ILE A 916 -3.83 25.95 -35.49
CA ILE A 916 -2.76 26.87 -35.06
C ILE A 916 -1.43 26.16 -34.69
N GLN A 917 -1.48 24.95 -34.12
CA GLN A 917 -0.31 24.34 -33.45
C GLN A 917 0.15 22.99 -34.02
N GLY A 918 -0.55 22.43 -35.02
CA GLY A 918 -0.14 21.19 -35.71
C GLY A 918 -0.26 19.89 -34.89
N LYS A 919 -0.60 19.95 -33.59
CA LYS A 919 -0.81 18.76 -32.75
C LYS A 919 -2.11 18.04 -33.11
N GLU A 920 -2.13 16.72 -32.96
CA GLU A 920 -3.34 15.91 -33.17
C GLU A 920 -4.44 16.27 -32.15
N LEU A 921 -5.69 16.33 -32.61
CA LEU A 921 -6.91 16.48 -31.85
C LEU A 921 -7.83 15.29 -32.13
N LEU A 922 -8.87 15.12 -31.32
CA LEU A 922 -9.91 14.13 -31.58
C LEU A 922 -10.52 14.28 -33.00
N PRO A 923 -11.06 13.20 -33.57
CA PRO A 923 -11.77 13.28 -34.85
C PRO A 923 -13.00 14.20 -34.72
N GLN A 924 -13.29 14.97 -35.76
CA GLN A 924 -14.41 15.92 -35.79
C GLN A 924 -15.59 15.38 -36.61
N SER A 925 -16.80 15.74 -36.19
CA SER A 925 -18.06 15.35 -36.83
C SER A 925 -19.01 16.55 -36.96
N PRO A 926 -19.59 16.80 -38.16
CA PRO A 926 -20.62 17.81 -38.36
C PRO A 926 -22.05 17.31 -38.05
N VAL A 927 -22.22 16.00 -37.77
CA VAL A 927 -23.55 15.39 -37.55
C VAL A 927 -23.91 15.22 -36.08
N HIS A 928 -23.14 15.80 -35.15
CA HIS A 928 -23.38 15.74 -33.70
C HIS A 928 -24.55 16.69 -33.33
N PRO A 929 -25.77 16.19 -33.01
CA PRO A 929 -26.98 17.03 -32.93
C PRO A 929 -26.89 18.20 -31.94
N GLU A 930 -26.23 17.95 -30.81
CA GLU A 930 -26.05 18.86 -29.68
C GLU A 930 -25.01 19.96 -29.93
N CYS A 931 -24.26 19.88 -31.04
CA CYS A 931 -23.08 20.71 -31.27
C CYS A 931 -23.42 22.21 -31.39
N LYS A 932 -22.86 23.02 -30.48
CA LYS A 932 -23.11 24.47 -30.39
C LYS A 932 -21.93 25.33 -30.89
N SER A 933 -20.87 24.69 -31.37
CA SER A 933 -19.72 25.35 -32.00
C SER A 933 -20.14 26.12 -33.26
N PRO A 934 -19.80 27.42 -33.38
CA PRO A 934 -19.99 28.20 -34.61
C PRO A 934 -19.44 27.54 -35.89
N SER A 935 -18.36 26.75 -35.79
CA SER A 935 -17.81 25.96 -36.89
C SER A 935 -18.74 24.86 -37.41
N GLY A 936 -19.70 24.41 -36.60
CA GLY A 936 -20.55 23.26 -36.85
C GLY A 936 -19.92 21.90 -36.51
N TYR A 937 -18.66 21.86 -36.07
CA TYR A 937 -17.93 20.62 -35.79
C TYR A 937 -17.72 20.37 -34.29
N CYS A 938 -18.09 19.18 -33.83
CA CYS A 938 -17.76 18.71 -32.48
C CYS A 938 -16.89 17.44 -32.55
N PHE A 939 -16.14 17.16 -31.49
CA PHE A 939 -15.26 16.01 -31.40
C PHE A 939 -16.03 14.72 -31.07
N ILE A 940 -15.55 13.59 -31.59
CA ILE A 940 -16.07 12.25 -31.29
C ILE A 940 -14.95 11.38 -30.68
N ALA A 941 -15.33 10.46 -29.81
CA ALA A 941 -14.47 9.43 -29.20
C ALA A 941 -15.34 8.19 -28.93
N GLY A 942 -14.83 7.23 -28.14
CA GLY A 942 -15.59 6.06 -27.70
C GLY A 942 -16.86 6.44 -26.94
N ASP A 943 -16.74 7.36 -25.98
CA ASP A 943 -17.90 7.94 -25.28
C ASP A 943 -18.45 9.18 -26.01
N GLY A 944 -19.78 9.22 -26.17
CA GLY A 944 -20.49 10.30 -26.87
C GLY A 944 -20.49 11.66 -26.16
N ARG A 945 -19.98 11.74 -24.92
CA ARG A 945 -19.86 12.98 -24.13
C ARG A 945 -18.44 13.57 -24.19
N ALA A 946 -17.53 13.06 -25.05
CA ALA A 946 -16.17 13.63 -25.19
C ALA A 946 -16.13 15.12 -25.59
N SER A 947 -17.21 15.66 -26.15
CA SER A 947 -17.42 17.10 -26.44
C SER A 947 -18.20 17.87 -25.37
N GLU A 948 -18.53 17.23 -24.24
CA GLU A 948 -19.34 17.83 -23.17
C GLU A 948 -18.73 19.13 -22.67
N GLN A 949 -17.46 19.12 -22.25
CA GLN A 949 -16.77 20.31 -21.75
C GLN A 949 -15.24 20.25 -21.98
N PRO A 950 -14.55 21.40 -22.08
CA PRO A 950 -13.16 21.47 -22.57
C PRO A 950 -12.14 20.62 -21.81
N GLY A 951 -12.29 20.44 -20.50
CA GLY A 951 -11.41 19.59 -19.68
C GLY A 951 -11.58 18.09 -19.99
N LEU A 952 -12.81 17.65 -20.28
CA LEU A 952 -13.07 16.27 -20.70
C LEU A 952 -12.51 16.03 -22.11
N THR A 953 -12.76 16.96 -23.04
CA THR A 953 -12.14 16.95 -24.38
C THR A 953 -10.60 16.87 -24.30
N ALA A 954 -9.97 17.56 -23.34
CA ALA A 954 -8.53 17.49 -23.15
C ALA A 954 -8.04 16.08 -22.81
N ILE A 955 -8.65 15.41 -21.84
CA ILE A 955 -8.20 14.09 -21.40
C ILE A 955 -8.46 13.00 -22.45
N HIS A 956 -9.61 13.01 -23.14
CA HIS A 956 -9.84 12.14 -24.30
C HIS A 956 -8.79 12.37 -25.40
N THR A 957 -8.40 13.62 -25.67
CA THR A 957 -7.35 13.95 -26.64
C THR A 957 -5.99 13.39 -26.22
N VAL A 958 -5.63 13.45 -24.93
CA VAL A 958 -4.38 12.88 -24.39
C VAL A 958 -4.31 11.37 -24.60
N PHE A 959 -5.36 10.62 -24.25
CA PHE A 959 -5.37 9.17 -24.42
C PHE A 959 -5.41 8.71 -25.89
N MET A 960 -6.08 9.45 -26.78
CA MET A 960 -6.01 9.22 -28.22
C MET A 960 -4.58 9.44 -28.76
N ARG A 961 -3.91 10.52 -28.35
CA ARG A 961 -2.49 10.79 -28.68
C ARG A 961 -1.57 9.67 -28.16
N GLU A 962 -1.82 9.15 -26.95
CA GLU A 962 -1.02 8.08 -26.35
C GLU A 962 -1.17 6.75 -27.10
N HIS A 963 -2.39 6.36 -27.48
CA HIS A 963 -2.60 5.22 -28.37
C HIS A 963 -1.82 5.39 -29.68
N ASN A 964 -1.93 6.54 -30.34
CA ASN A 964 -1.21 6.81 -31.57
C ASN A 964 0.32 6.79 -31.39
N ARG A 965 0.84 7.28 -30.25
CA ARG A 965 2.27 7.21 -29.91
C ARG A 965 2.74 5.76 -29.72
N ILE A 966 1.95 4.93 -29.03
CA ILE A 966 2.24 3.51 -28.82
C ILE A 966 2.22 2.76 -30.16
N VAL A 967 1.26 3.02 -31.05
CA VAL A 967 1.18 2.42 -32.39
C VAL A 967 2.45 2.70 -33.21
N GLU A 968 2.95 3.93 -33.22
CA GLU A 968 4.21 4.26 -33.94
C GLU A 968 5.42 3.54 -33.32
N GLY A 969 5.51 3.48 -31.99
CA GLY A 969 6.57 2.75 -31.30
C GLY A 969 6.54 1.24 -31.58
N LEU A 970 5.36 0.62 -31.51
CA LEU A 970 5.16 -0.80 -31.83
C LEU A 970 5.47 -1.10 -33.29
N ARG A 971 5.12 -0.22 -34.23
CA ARG A 971 5.44 -0.37 -35.66
C ARG A 971 6.94 -0.29 -35.93
N GLY A 972 7.66 0.58 -35.22
CA GLY A 972 9.11 0.68 -35.29
C GLY A 972 9.83 -0.59 -34.82
N VAL A 973 9.32 -1.25 -33.76
CA VAL A 973 9.88 -2.51 -33.22
C VAL A 973 9.41 -3.74 -34.00
N ASN A 974 8.16 -3.74 -34.49
CA ASN A 974 7.55 -4.84 -35.23
C ASN A 974 7.01 -4.39 -36.61
N PRO A 975 7.88 -4.14 -37.61
CA PRO A 975 7.44 -3.70 -38.94
C PRO A 975 6.59 -4.72 -39.70
N HIS A 976 6.53 -5.96 -39.21
CA HIS A 976 5.79 -7.09 -39.79
C HIS A 976 4.35 -7.22 -39.24
N TRP A 977 3.96 -6.45 -38.23
CA TRP A 977 2.60 -6.51 -37.67
C TRP A 977 1.59 -5.80 -38.57
N SER A 978 0.39 -6.39 -38.68
CA SER A 978 -0.72 -5.76 -39.39
C SER A 978 -1.26 -4.54 -38.63
N GLY A 979 -2.04 -3.70 -39.31
CA GLY A 979 -2.73 -2.57 -38.68
C GLY A 979 -3.62 -3.00 -37.51
N ASP A 980 -4.34 -4.12 -37.64
CA ASP A 980 -5.19 -4.64 -36.57
C ASP A 980 -4.38 -5.18 -35.37
N GLN A 981 -3.24 -5.83 -35.63
CA GLN A 981 -2.33 -6.27 -34.57
C GLN A 981 -1.73 -5.07 -33.81
N LEU A 982 -1.33 -4.01 -34.53
CA LEU A 982 -0.85 -2.77 -33.91
C LEU A 982 -1.94 -2.10 -33.06
N TYR A 983 -3.17 -2.03 -33.57
CA TYR A 983 -4.31 -1.44 -32.87
C TYR A 983 -4.64 -2.19 -31.57
N GLU A 984 -4.84 -3.51 -31.62
CA GLU A 984 -5.25 -4.26 -30.42
C GLU A 984 -4.12 -4.33 -29.38
N GLN A 985 -2.85 -4.38 -29.78
CA GLN A 985 -1.74 -4.30 -28.83
C GLN A 985 -1.60 -2.90 -28.21
N ALA A 986 -1.78 -1.82 -28.98
CA ALA A 986 -1.81 -0.47 -28.44
C ALA A 986 -3.00 -0.26 -27.50
N ARG A 987 -4.20 -0.71 -27.88
CA ARG A 987 -5.40 -0.73 -27.03
C ARG A 987 -5.13 -1.50 -25.72
N ARG A 988 -4.55 -2.70 -25.78
CA ARG A 988 -4.20 -3.50 -24.60
C ARG A 988 -3.24 -2.77 -23.65
N ILE A 989 -2.25 -2.05 -24.18
CA ILE A 989 -1.31 -1.25 -23.38
C ILE A 989 -2.02 -0.04 -22.76
N VAL A 990 -2.84 0.69 -23.51
CA VAL A 990 -3.60 1.85 -23.00
C VAL A 990 -4.59 1.43 -21.91
N ILE A 991 -5.24 0.27 -22.05
CA ILE A 991 -6.09 -0.31 -20.99
C ILE A 991 -5.27 -0.57 -19.74
N ALA A 992 -4.09 -1.18 -19.86
CA ALA A 992 -3.20 -1.42 -18.72
C ALA A 992 -2.72 -0.11 -18.07
N GLN A 993 -2.45 0.94 -18.84
CA GLN A 993 -2.15 2.28 -18.33
C GLN A 993 -3.34 2.88 -17.57
N ASN A 994 -4.56 2.80 -18.11
CA ASN A 994 -5.77 3.32 -17.46
C ASN A 994 -6.04 2.60 -16.12
N GLN A 995 -5.93 1.27 -16.11
CA GLN A 995 -6.00 0.45 -14.90
C GLN A 995 -4.90 0.84 -13.90
N HIS A 996 -3.65 0.98 -14.35
CA HIS A 996 -2.53 1.33 -13.48
C HIS A 996 -2.70 2.71 -12.82
N ILE A 997 -3.05 3.74 -13.60
CA ILE A 997 -3.31 5.09 -13.09
C ILE A 997 -4.49 5.07 -12.10
N THR A 998 -5.55 4.32 -12.40
CA THR A 998 -6.71 4.18 -11.50
C THR A 998 -6.30 3.63 -10.13
N TYR A 999 -5.62 2.48 -10.07
CA TYR A 999 -5.30 1.82 -8.80
C TYR A 999 -4.08 2.42 -8.06
N ASN A 1000 -3.05 2.90 -8.78
CA ASN A 1000 -1.84 3.45 -8.17
C ASN A 1000 -1.95 4.95 -7.82
N GLU A 1001 -2.64 5.72 -8.68
CA GLU A 1001 -2.72 7.18 -8.53
C GLU A 1001 -4.09 7.62 -8.02
N PHE A 1002 -5.18 7.29 -8.72
CA PHE A 1002 -6.50 7.84 -8.39
C PHE A 1002 -7.07 7.32 -7.06
N LEU A 1003 -7.21 6.00 -6.89
CA LEU A 1003 -7.87 5.41 -5.71
C LEU A 1003 -7.22 5.84 -4.37
N PRO A 1004 -5.89 5.89 -4.19
CA PRO A 1004 -5.30 6.34 -2.93
C PRO A 1004 -5.57 7.80 -2.55
N ARG A 1005 -6.02 8.66 -3.48
CA ARG A 1005 -6.41 10.06 -3.16
C ARG A 1005 -7.89 10.19 -2.82
N ILE A 1006 -8.73 9.23 -3.23
CA ILE A 1006 -10.15 9.18 -2.87
C ILE A 1006 -10.38 8.36 -1.59
N LEU A 1007 -9.69 7.22 -1.45
CA LEU A 1007 -9.92 6.25 -0.38
C LEU A 1007 -8.83 6.23 0.72
N SER A 1008 -7.74 6.98 0.54
CA SER A 1008 -6.45 6.85 1.26
C SER A 1008 -5.70 5.54 0.98
N TRP A 1009 -4.39 5.53 1.28
CA TRP A 1009 -3.57 4.31 1.22
C TRP A 1009 -4.01 3.22 2.21
N ASN A 1010 -4.69 3.58 3.31
CA ASN A 1010 -5.16 2.60 4.29
C ASN A 1010 -6.23 1.69 3.67
N ALA A 1011 -7.29 2.26 3.10
CA ALA A 1011 -8.33 1.48 2.43
C ALA A 1011 -7.78 0.68 1.23
N VAL A 1012 -6.86 1.25 0.46
CA VAL A 1012 -6.20 0.57 -0.65
C VAL A 1012 -5.42 -0.67 -0.18
N ASN A 1013 -4.75 -0.62 0.97
CA ASN A 1013 -4.09 -1.79 1.55
C ASN A 1013 -5.10 -2.78 2.18
N LEU A 1014 -6.07 -2.28 2.97
CA LEU A 1014 -7.07 -3.07 3.68
C LEU A 1014 -7.89 -3.96 2.73
N TYR A 1015 -8.31 -3.41 1.59
CA TYR A 1015 -9.10 -4.12 0.58
C TYR A 1015 -8.25 -4.79 -0.52
N GLY A 1016 -6.92 -4.88 -0.35
CA GLY A 1016 -6.04 -5.57 -1.31
C GLY A 1016 -5.92 -4.89 -2.69
N LEU A 1017 -6.25 -3.60 -2.80
CA LEU A 1017 -6.32 -2.85 -4.06
C LEU A 1017 -4.95 -2.35 -4.55
N LYS A 1018 -3.86 -2.67 -3.85
CA LYS A 1018 -2.49 -2.26 -4.20
C LYS A 1018 -1.97 -3.10 -5.36
N LEU A 1019 -1.49 -2.43 -6.42
CA LEU A 1019 -0.90 -3.12 -7.57
C LEU A 1019 0.38 -3.89 -7.20
N LEU A 1020 0.61 -5.00 -7.90
CA LEU A 1020 1.82 -5.78 -7.79
C LEU A 1020 2.99 -5.04 -8.48
N PRO A 1021 4.12 -4.76 -7.80
CA PRO A 1021 5.26 -4.05 -8.40
C PRO A 1021 5.95 -4.84 -9.52
N GLN A 1022 5.92 -6.18 -9.48
CA GLN A 1022 6.18 -7.03 -10.65
C GLN A 1022 5.53 -8.41 -10.52
N GLY A 1023 5.21 -9.02 -11.66
CA GLY A 1023 4.53 -10.31 -11.79
C GLY A 1023 3.14 -10.18 -12.39
N TYR A 1024 2.41 -11.30 -12.45
CA TYR A 1024 0.99 -11.35 -12.84
C TYR A 1024 0.11 -11.51 -11.61
N TYR A 1025 -1.03 -10.81 -11.61
CA TYR A 1025 -2.11 -11.03 -10.65
C TYR A 1025 -2.72 -12.42 -10.85
N LYS A 1026 -2.89 -13.19 -9.77
CA LYS A 1026 -3.34 -14.59 -9.81
C LYS A 1026 -4.69 -14.84 -9.13
N GLU A 1027 -5.23 -13.87 -8.40
CA GLU A 1027 -6.48 -14.00 -7.63
C GLU A 1027 -7.72 -13.71 -8.50
N TYR A 1028 -7.69 -14.11 -9.78
CA TYR A 1028 -8.84 -14.02 -10.66
C TYR A 1028 -9.85 -15.12 -10.32
N ASN A 1029 -11.10 -14.73 -10.06
CA ASN A 1029 -12.19 -15.68 -9.78
C ASN A 1029 -13.25 -15.64 -10.91
N PRO A 1030 -13.46 -16.74 -11.67
CA PRO A 1030 -14.44 -16.80 -12.75
C PRO A 1030 -15.91 -16.80 -12.31
N THR A 1031 -16.21 -16.95 -11.01
CA THR A 1031 -17.58 -16.82 -10.46
C THR A 1031 -17.86 -15.44 -9.87
N CYS A 1032 -16.89 -14.52 -9.86
CA CYS A 1032 -17.12 -13.16 -9.41
C CYS A 1032 -17.99 -12.40 -10.43
N ASN A 1033 -19.03 -11.71 -9.94
CA ASN A 1033 -19.84 -10.83 -10.77
C ASN A 1033 -19.18 -9.44 -10.84
N PRO A 1034 -18.69 -8.99 -12.02
CA PRO A 1034 -18.01 -7.71 -12.17
C PRO A 1034 -18.98 -6.53 -12.36
N SER A 1035 -20.29 -6.77 -12.51
CA SER A 1035 -21.27 -5.73 -12.82
C SER A 1035 -21.26 -4.59 -11.79
N ILE A 1036 -21.22 -3.35 -12.29
CA ILE A 1036 -21.26 -2.15 -11.46
C ILE A 1036 -22.55 -2.12 -10.63
N VAL A 1037 -22.43 -1.83 -9.35
CA VAL A 1037 -23.57 -1.72 -8.44
C VAL A 1037 -24.25 -0.35 -8.56
N THR A 1038 -25.57 -0.33 -8.42
CA THR A 1038 -26.41 0.87 -8.56
C THR A 1038 -25.99 1.97 -7.58
N GLU A 1039 -25.63 1.59 -6.36
CA GLU A 1039 -25.16 2.48 -5.29
C GLU A 1039 -23.84 3.18 -5.67
N PHE A 1040 -22.98 2.54 -6.46
CA PHE A 1040 -21.76 3.15 -6.99
C PHE A 1040 -22.10 4.19 -8.06
N ALA A 1041 -22.86 3.79 -9.08
CA ALA A 1041 -23.18 4.64 -10.24
C ALA A 1041 -24.10 5.84 -9.90
N ALA A 1042 -25.00 5.66 -8.93
CA ALA A 1042 -26.01 6.66 -8.56
C ALA A 1042 -25.58 7.56 -7.38
N ALA A 1043 -24.72 7.07 -6.47
CA ALA A 1043 -24.32 7.82 -5.28
C ALA A 1043 -22.79 7.95 -5.14
N ALA A 1044 -22.07 6.86 -4.89
CA ALA A 1044 -20.67 6.94 -4.46
C ALA A 1044 -19.76 7.65 -5.49
N PHE A 1045 -19.92 7.32 -6.77
CA PHE A 1045 -19.08 7.89 -7.83
C PHE A 1045 -19.54 9.26 -8.34
N ARG A 1046 -20.70 9.76 -7.86
CA ARG A 1046 -21.18 11.11 -8.21
C ARG A 1046 -20.42 12.24 -7.50
N ILE A 1047 -19.58 11.92 -6.49
CA ILE A 1047 -18.75 12.87 -5.73
C ILE A 1047 -17.90 13.82 -6.61
N GLY A 1048 -17.51 13.40 -7.82
CA GLY A 1048 -16.83 14.27 -8.78
C GLY A 1048 -17.59 15.55 -9.11
N HIS A 1049 -18.93 15.51 -9.13
CA HIS A 1049 -19.75 16.66 -9.49
C HIS A 1049 -19.71 17.79 -8.45
N SER A 1050 -19.50 17.48 -7.16
CA SER A 1050 -19.26 18.49 -6.11
C SER A 1050 -17.86 19.11 -6.17
N LEU A 1051 -16.96 18.59 -7.02
CA LEU A 1051 -15.61 19.11 -7.25
C LEU A 1051 -15.49 19.91 -8.56
N LEU A 1052 -16.60 20.07 -9.31
CA LEU A 1052 -16.65 20.89 -10.52
C LEU A 1052 -16.39 22.37 -10.22
N ARG A 1053 -15.54 23.00 -11.01
CA ARG A 1053 -15.28 24.44 -10.93
C ARG A 1053 -16.14 25.20 -11.96
N PRO A 1054 -16.76 26.34 -11.59
CA PRO A 1054 -17.49 27.17 -12.55
C PRO A 1054 -16.56 27.88 -13.56
N HIS A 1055 -15.26 27.97 -13.25
CA HIS A 1055 -14.24 28.62 -14.08
C HIS A 1055 -13.00 27.72 -14.25
N ILE A 1056 -12.60 27.49 -15.50
CA ILE A 1056 -11.40 26.75 -15.91
C ILE A 1056 -10.31 27.78 -16.28
N PRO A 1057 -9.14 27.76 -15.62
CA PRO A 1057 -8.06 28.69 -15.92
C PRO A 1057 -7.41 28.33 -17.26
N ARG A 1058 -7.06 29.34 -18.05
CA ARG A 1058 -6.25 29.18 -19.27
C ARG A 1058 -4.79 29.41 -18.93
N LEU A 1059 -3.88 28.72 -19.60
CA LEU A 1059 -2.43 28.81 -19.35
C LEU A 1059 -1.66 29.17 -20.63
N SER A 1060 -0.64 30.02 -20.50
CA SER A 1060 0.32 30.30 -21.56
C SER A 1060 1.30 29.14 -21.78
N VAL A 1061 2.12 29.24 -22.83
CA VAL A 1061 3.21 28.28 -23.08
C VAL A 1061 4.23 28.27 -21.92
N GLN A 1062 4.30 29.35 -21.15
CA GLN A 1062 5.12 29.50 -19.93
C GLN A 1062 4.34 29.15 -18.65
N HIS A 1063 3.21 28.44 -18.78
CA HIS A 1063 2.32 28.03 -17.69
C HIS A 1063 1.80 29.20 -16.81
N GLN A 1064 1.72 30.41 -17.36
CA GLN A 1064 1.16 31.58 -16.66
C GLN A 1064 -0.35 31.69 -16.95
N PRO A 1065 -1.18 32.08 -15.97
CA PRO A 1065 -2.60 32.32 -16.19
C PRO A 1065 -2.88 33.33 -17.32
N ILE A 1066 -3.87 33.03 -18.16
CA ILE A 1066 -4.40 33.92 -19.19
C ILE A 1066 -5.84 34.30 -18.83
N ASP A 1067 -6.11 35.59 -18.74
CA ASP A 1067 -7.46 36.12 -18.58
C ASP A 1067 -8.16 36.40 -19.92
N PRO A 1068 -9.51 36.31 -19.96
CA PRO A 1068 -10.38 35.78 -18.93
C PRO A 1068 -10.35 34.24 -18.90
N PRO A 1069 -10.61 33.60 -17.74
CA PRO A 1069 -10.80 32.16 -17.64
C PRO A 1069 -12.07 31.72 -18.40
N LEU A 1070 -12.12 30.45 -18.80
CA LEU A 1070 -13.32 29.89 -19.43
C LEU A 1070 -14.40 29.63 -18.36
N LEU A 1071 -15.61 30.14 -18.60
CA LEU A 1071 -16.78 29.78 -17.80
C LEU A 1071 -17.32 28.42 -18.26
N LEU A 1072 -17.44 27.46 -17.34
CA LEU A 1072 -17.85 26.09 -17.66
C LEU A 1072 -19.22 26.05 -18.37
N ARG A 1073 -20.18 26.86 -17.90
CA ARG A 1073 -21.52 26.99 -18.50
C ARG A 1073 -21.51 27.37 -19.99
N ASP A 1074 -20.47 28.07 -20.43
CA ASP A 1074 -20.31 28.57 -21.80
C ASP A 1074 -19.46 27.62 -22.67
N GLY A 1075 -18.96 26.52 -22.08
CA GLY A 1075 -18.19 25.47 -22.73
C GLY A 1075 -19.01 24.30 -23.29
N PHE A 1076 -20.25 24.12 -22.83
CA PHE A 1076 -21.04 22.91 -23.14
C PHE A 1076 -21.29 22.71 -24.65
N PHE A 1077 -20.72 21.64 -25.21
CA PHE A 1077 -20.73 21.33 -26.65
C PHE A 1077 -20.25 22.48 -27.56
N ARG A 1078 -19.34 23.32 -27.05
CA ARG A 1078 -18.66 24.41 -27.78
C ARG A 1078 -17.16 24.13 -27.90
N THR A 1079 -16.84 23.11 -28.69
CA THR A 1079 -15.46 22.66 -29.00
C THR A 1079 -14.58 23.74 -29.62
N ASP A 1080 -15.13 24.76 -30.29
CA ASP A 1080 -14.34 25.89 -30.81
C ASP A 1080 -13.60 26.65 -29.69
N ASN A 1081 -14.08 26.61 -28.45
CA ASN A 1081 -13.37 27.15 -27.28
C ASN A 1081 -12.05 26.41 -27.01
N PHE A 1082 -11.98 25.12 -27.37
CA PHE A 1082 -10.78 24.29 -27.22
C PHE A 1082 -9.66 24.68 -28.19
N LEU A 1083 -10.01 25.29 -29.32
CA LEU A 1083 -9.06 25.76 -30.34
C LEU A 1083 -8.42 27.13 -30.00
N GLN A 1084 -8.83 27.75 -28.88
CA GLN A 1084 -8.29 29.03 -28.43
C GLN A 1084 -6.93 28.86 -27.73
N PRO A 1085 -6.04 29.88 -27.80
CA PRO A 1085 -4.75 29.83 -27.10
C PRO A 1085 -4.89 29.55 -25.60
N GLY A 1086 -4.14 28.56 -25.12
CA GLY A 1086 -4.10 28.19 -23.70
C GLY A 1086 -5.25 27.32 -23.20
N VAL A 1087 -5.93 26.61 -24.11
CA VAL A 1087 -6.99 25.63 -23.80
C VAL A 1087 -6.65 24.25 -24.37
N GLY A 1088 -6.51 24.15 -25.70
CA GLY A 1088 -6.05 22.94 -26.39
C GLY A 1088 -4.54 22.82 -26.36
N GLY A 1089 -4.03 21.91 -25.52
CA GLY A 1089 -2.61 21.75 -25.19
C GLY A 1089 -1.69 21.29 -26.31
#